data_AF-A0A5K3EYH7-F1
#
_entry.id   AF-A0A5K3EYH7-F1
#
_cell.length_a   1.000
_cell.length_b   1.000
_cell.length_c   1.000
_cell.angle_alpha   90.00
_cell.angle_beta   90.00
_cell.angle_gamma   90.00
#
_symmetry.space_group_name_H-M   'P 1'
#
loop_
_entity.id
_entity.type
_entity.pdbx_description
1 polymer ?
#
loop_
_entity_poly.entity_id
_entity_poly.type
_entity_poly.pdbx_seq_one_letter_code
_entity_poly.pdbx_strand_id
1 'polypeptide(L)'
;MGQNISCVSKNQSSDTKEKKNKRPKDKIGVIEGDHVQVEVTNQQESRVSVKPSFLECAPNNFNLPSTVPAFKKAKDGTIIQVSPEITTASKRSASEVINSNPRLHKEQPVDGPARQLAQSNAKAACWKDLYWHLIGSRGLKNDEEKVRALFTWLCSKPPNDQPFLSETEKNDINIGKDRKKYSMDSPDVILSKLSEGKANYVQAFESMCRYSGIPCLTVRGIAKSMDYKVGQPLVQKDEPLFHPETGALSAQITSLQHSWNAAYVDGSWYLYDCTWAAQRLAMGAKENLAKSSQAVAMQYEMDMFYYQVDPAKLIYTHYPFEDVWQLIDPPISIVSFATWPLLKPAFFQYELSLFSHFDGTVAVENQLVLKLKLLPENIGKLLFTYQLSLEGFGNIDVSSSKTRFGMHEISPEESCVVFQFRLPKKGDYNLVIYARHSREQLFSDVCEYKIEAKGAEGNASLAALPFPPTAQASYGPTEKAVEYGLETLPRGLSPLIKSPKGTIEVRFIAAEPENRIPRLTARLKSLSVKADLLENCVLLRNIEASMPTTGVSVLTGTGPCVPMSVLTAYLPEPGEYALEVYAAPPGSDEPTAYHLAWQFLIDAKSGTPLSTPLLSRLATINLGPQDESWQNLGFRTLSHPDPLVRVRTACRAGSELLLKASTKSQVLQRFMGSQATQLQSEENNLDGDQFSSVKEGSESDQGPPTVDREAFDLQIVLGLPDQQKMCLISQLVDISGEEEDDVTGYLLQKANTLESEELQPGDRSSTLSRDIPSQLVHLLIRIPKGGSFYKLYLYAVPMEQNISGSIPLVFTYLIDAPLRLSAVEAPYIGATAGEFPEKIEKREAAKAQK
;
A
#
# COMPACT_ATOMS: atom_id res chain seq x y z
N MET A 1 -34.15 -29.65 20.04
CA MET A 1 -34.44 -30.76 20.97
C MET A 1 -33.60 -31.96 20.57
N GLY A 2 -32.93 -32.61 21.53
CA GLY A 2 -32.35 -33.99 21.52
C GLY A 2 -31.31 -34.35 20.44
N GLN A 3 -30.02 -34.45 20.76
CA GLN A 3 -29.28 -35.65 21.27
C GLN A 3 -28.77 -36.58 20.14
N ASN A 4 -27.45 -36.61 19.89
CA ASN A 4 -26.41 -37.55 20.40
C ASN A 4 -26.55 -38.99 19.86
N ILE A 5 -25.50 -39.60 19.28
CA ILE A 5 -24.61 -40.64 19.88
C ILE A 5 -23.51 -40.93 18.81
N SER A 6 -22.26 -40.51 18.96
CA SER A 6 -21.06 -41.22 19.47
C SER A 6 -20.84 -42.67 19.00
N CYS A 7 -19.63 -43.00 18.51
CA CYS A 7 -18.88 -44.18 18.93
C CYS A 7 -17.41 -44.14 18.46
N VAL A 8 -16.54 -44.59 19.36
CA VAL A 8 -15.07 -44.54 19.37
C VAL A 8 -14.53 -45.98 19.42
N SER A 9 -13.38 -46.28 18.80
CA SER A 9 -12.28 -47.13 19.31
C SER A 9 -11.32 -47.47 18.16
N LYS A 10 -10.02 -47.15 18.19
CA LYS A 10 -8.86 -47.63 18.99
C LYS A 10 -8.28 -49.01 18.57
N ASN A 11 -7.03 -48.90 18.12
CA ASN A 11 -5.84 -49.72 18.39
C ASN A 11 -5.49 -50.96 17.54
N GLN A 12 -4.26 -50.89 16.98
CA GLN A 12 -3.11 -51.84 17.03
C GLN A 12 -3.38 -53.31 16.66
N SER A 13 -2.51 -54.10 16.04
CA SER A 13 -1.13 -54.09 15.51
C SER A 13 -0.87 -55.55 15.08
N SER A 14 -0.11 -55.83 14.01
CA SER A 14 0.94 -56.88 13.98
C SER A 14 1.24 -57.40 12.57
N ASP A 15 2.54 -57.58 12.34
CA ASP A 15 3.26 -58.18 11.22
C ASP A 15 2.63 -59.41 10.55
N THR A 16 2.87 -59.58 9.24
CA THR A 16 3.78 -60.63 8.73
C THR A 16 4.04 -60.54 7.22
N LYS A 17 5.27 -60.94 6.88
CA LYS A 17 5.92 -61.02 5.56
C LYS A 17 5.19 -61.97 4.60
N GLU A 18 5.23 -61.71 3.28
CA GLU A 18 5.86 -62.64 2.33
C GLU A 18 6.00 -62.12 0.88
N LYS A 19 6.90 -62.80 0.16
CA LYS A 19 7.66 -62.38 -1.02
C LYS A 19 6.88 -62.43 -2.34
N LYS A 20 7.18 -61.46 -3.22
CA LYS A 20 6.86 -61.43 -4.65
C LYS A 20 7.65 -62.49 -5.44
N ASN A 21 6.95 -63.18 -6.36
CA ASN A 21 7.52 -63.92 -7.47
C ASN A 21 7.13 -63.30 -8.82
N LYS A 22 7.94 -63.60 -9.84
CA LYS A 22 8.22 -62.87 -11.09
C LYS A 22 7.45 -63.42 -12.32
N ARG A 23 7.17 -62.48 -13.26
CA ARG A 23 7.26 -62.57 -14.76
C ARG A 23 6.10 -63.29 -15.53
N PRO A 24 5.99 -63.12 -16.88
CA PRO A 24 6.12 -61.91 -17.72
C PRO A 24 5.18 -61.85 -18.99
N LYS A 25 5.24 -60.70 -19.69
CA LYS A 25 5.16 -60.46 -21.17
C LYS A 25 3.85 -60.75 -21.94
N ASP A 26 3.40 -59.76 -22.71
CA ASP A 26 3.42 -59.86 -24.18
C ASP A 26 3.42 -58.51 -24.91
N LYS A 27 4.04 -58.55 -26.10
CA LYS A 27 4.38 -57.45 -27.04
C LYS A 27 3.39 -57.44 -28.20
N ILE A 28 3.11 -56.27 -28.79
CA ILE A 28 2.83 -56.10 -30.23
C ILE A 28 3.51 -54.80 -30.72
N GLY A 29 4.26 -54.88 -31.83
CA GLY A 29 4.85 -53.74 -32.60
C GLY A 29 3.96 -53.36 -33.80
N VAL A 30 4.32 -52.50 -34.78
CA VAL A 30 5.59 -51.88 -35.19
C VAL A 30 5.28 -50.96 -36.42
N ILE A 31 6.00 -49.83 -36.60
CA ILE A 31 6.47 -49.16 -37.87
C ILE A 31 5.46 -48.33 -38.73
N GLU A 32 5.71 -47.14 -39.35
CA GLU A 32 6.80 -46.15 -39.65
C GLU A 32 6.11 -44.81 -40.10
N GLY A 33 6.65 -43.58 -40.09
CA GLY A 33 8.01 -43.09 -39.88
C GLY A 33 8.15 -41.53 -39.78
N ASP A 34 9.34 -41.11 -39.33
CA ASP A 34 10.22 -39.93 -39.55
C ASP A 34 9.67 -38.50 -39.78
N HIS A 35 10.24 -37.40 -39.28
CA HIS A 35 11.37 -37.03 -38.39
C HIS A 35 11.11 -35.53 -38.00
N VAL A 36 11.46 -35.02 -36.81
CA VAL A 36 12.67 -34.21 -36.51
C VAL A 36 12.94 -34.23 -34.99
N GLN A 37 14.21 -34.47 -34.64
CA GLN A 37 14.76 -34.63 -33.29
C GLN A 37 15.01 -33.30 -32.56
N VAL A 38 14.77 -33.29 -31.25
CA VAL A 38 15.54 -32.50 -30.27
C VAL A 38 16.10 -33.49 -29.26
N GLU A 39 17.42 -33.64 -29.26
CA GLU A 39 18.15 -34.52 -28.35
C GLU A 39 18.15 -33.98 -26.93
N VAL A 40 17.51 -34.71 -26.01
CA VAL A 40 17.77 -34.61 -24.56
C VAL A 40 18.75 -35.72 -24.23
N THR A 41 20.03 -35.37 -24.09
CA THR A 41 21.06 -36.30 -23.62
C THR A 41 20.92 -36.46 -22.11
N ASN A 42 20.33 -37.58 -21.70
CA ASN A 42 20.42 -38.10 -20.34
C ASN A 42 21.85 -38.60 -20.12
N GLN A 43 22.71 -37.82 -19.47
CA GLN A 43 23.92 -38.34 -18.86
C GLN A 43 23.63 -38.73 -17.42
N GLN A 44 23.66 -40.04 -17.16
CA GLN A 44 23.90 -40.58 -15.83
C GLN A 44 25.21 -39.98 -15.31
N GLU A 45 25.13 -39.08 -14.32
CA GLU A 45 26.28 -38.63 -13.56
C GLU A 45 26.89 -39.83 -12.83
N SER A 46 27.95 -40.35 -13.43
CA SER A 46 28.95 -41.14 -12.73
C SER A 46 29.52 -40.27 -11.60
N ARG A 47 29.67 -40.88 -10.41
CA ARG A 47 30.39 -40.29 -9.28
C ARG A 47 31.85 -40.05 -9.69
N VAL A 48 32.12 -38.89 -10.31
CA VAL A 48 33.47 -38.40 -10.54
C VAL A 48 33.97 -37.89 -9.19
N SER A 49 35.01 -38.52 -8.64
CA SER A 49 35.74 -37.93 -7.51
C SER A 49 36.41 -36.64 -7.98
N VAL A 50 35.82 -35.50 -7.67
CA VAL A 50 36.41 -34.19 -7.92
C VAL A 50 37.70 -34.11 -7.10
N LYS A 51 38.87 -34.00 -7.75
CA LYS A 51 40.14 -33.77 -7.06
C LYS A 51 40.04 -32.44 -6.29
N PRO A 52 40.49 -32.36 -5.03
CA PRO A 52 40.51 -31.10 -4.28
C PRO A 52 41.31 -30.05 -5.04
N SER A 53 40.72 -28.88 -5.28
CA SER A 53 41.44 -27.71 -5.80
C SER A 53 42.22 -27.06 -4.66
N PHE A 54 43.48 -26.72 -4.89
CA PHE A 54 44.36 -26.15 -3.88
C PHE A 54 44.71 -24.70 -4.24
N LEU A 55 44.83 -23.84 -3.23
CA LEU A 55 45.39 -22.50 -3.45
C LEU A 55 46.91 -22.58 -3.55
N GLU A 56 47.49 -21.81 -4.46
CA GLU A 56 48.94 -21.69 -4.60
C GLU A 56 49.57 -21.13 -3.32
N CYS A 57 50.75 -21.63 -2.94
CA CYS A 57 51.46 -21.12 -1.78
C CYS A 57 51.87 -19.66 -1.97
N ALA A 58 51.88 -18.89 -0.89
CA ALA A 58 52.39 -17.52 -0.92
C ALA A 58 53.87 -17.51 -1.36
N PRO A 59 54.30 -16.52 -2.18
CA PRO A 59 55.69 -16.38 -2.58
C PRO A 59 56.65 -16.38 -1.39
N ASN A 60 57.83 -16.99 -1.55
CA ASN A 60 58.82 -17.12 -0.46
C ASN A 60 59.28 -15.76 0.11
N ASN A 61 59.23 -14.70 -0.68
CA ASN A 61 59.57 -13.33 -0.28
C ASN A 61 58.43 -12.60 0.45
N PHE A 62 57.23 -13.17 0.48
CA PHE A 62 56.08 -12.58 1.18
C PHE A 62 56.17 -12.84 2.69
N ASN A 63 56.00 -11.79 3.49
CA ASN A 63 55.95 -11.86 4.95
C ASN A 63 54.62 -11.30 5.44
N LEU A 64 54.06 -11.93 6.47
CA LEU A 64 52.86 -11.42 7.15
C LEU A 64 53.17 -10.10 7.87
N PRO A 65 52.17 -9.20 8.02
CA PRO A 65 52.31 -8.02 8.86
C PRO A 65 52.70 -8.36 10.30
N SER A 66 53.24 -7.36 11.01
CA SER A 66 53.52 -7.50 12.44
C SER A 66 52.22 -7.67 13.22
N THR A 67 52.15 -8.69 14.08
CA THR A 67 50.94 -9.02 14.82
C THR A 67 50.66 -8.01 15.92
N VAL A 68 49.40 -7.59 16.05
CA VAL A 68 48.97 -6.72 17.16
C VAL A 68 48.73 -7.60 18.40
N PRO A 69 49.37 -7.30 19.55
CA PRO A 69 49.20 -8.09 20.78
C PRO A 69 47.79 -7.95 21.36
N ALA A 70 47.31 -9.00 22.03
CA ALA A 70 45.96 -9.08 22.60
C ALA A 70 45.79 -8.10 23.75
N PHE A 71 46.71 -8.19 24.71
CA PHE A 71 46.78 -7.40 25.93
C PHE A 71 48.21 -7.56 26.49
N LYS A 72 48.81 -6.50 27.05
CA LYS A 72 50.00 -6.65 27.91
C LYS A 72 49.55 -6.62 29.36
N LYS A 73 49.85 -7.68 30.11
CA LYS A 73 49.85 -7.62 31.58
C LYS A 73 51.05 -6.78 32.02
N ALA A 74 50.82 -5.72 32.76
CA ALA A 74 51.88 -5.00 33.45
C ALA A 74 52.42 -5.85 34.62
N LYS A 75 53.61 -5.48 35.12
CA LYS A 75 54.33 -6.23 36.17
C LYS A 75 53.60 -6.24 37.52
N ASP A 76 52.60 -5.39 37.70
CA ASP A 76 51.72 -5.25 38.86
C ASP A 76 50.41 -6.07 38.75
N GLY A 77 50.20 -6.77 37.62
CA GLY A 77 48.97 -7.53 37.36
C GLY A 77 47.86 -6.71 36.69
N THR A 78 48.08 -5.42 36.43
CA THR A 78 47.12 -4.54 35.75
C THR A 78 47.12 -4.82 34.25
N ILE A 79 45.93 -4.97 33.65
CA ILE A 79 45.77 -5.09 32.20
C ILE A 79 45.91 -3.69 31.60
N ILE A 80 47.01 -3.42 30.90
CA ILE A 80 47.19 -2.14 30.19
C ILE A 80 46.65 -2.33 28.77
N GLN A 81 45.67 -1.52 28.41
CA GLN A 81 45.10 -1.44 27.06
C GLN A 81 46.18 -0.88 26.12
N VAL A 82 46.69 -1.70 25.20
CA VAL A 82 47.64 -1.26 24.13
C VAL A 82 46.85 -0.81 22.88
N SER A 83 45.54 -0.67 23.01
CA SER A 83 44.62 -0.34 21.92
C SER A 83 44.56 1.18 21.73
N PRO A 84 44.42 1.67 20.48
CA PRO A 84 44.22 3.09 20.20
C PRO A 84 43.06 3.68 21.01
N GLU A 85 43.21 4.91 21.50
CA GLU A 85 42.14 5.60 22.24
C GLU A 85 40.89 5.81 21.37
N ILE A 86 39.71 5.79 22.00
CA ILE A 86 38.44 6.09 21.31
C ILE A 86 38.32 7.61 21.17
N THR A 87 38.52 8.09 19.95
CA THR A 87 38.43 9.52 19.61
C THR A 87 36.99 9.94 19.30
N THR A 88 36.72 11.25 19.25
CA THR A 88 35.42 11.80 18.83
C THR A 88 35.03 11.38 17.41
N ALA A 89 35.99 11.13 16.52
CA ALA A 89 35.74 10.63 15.16
C ALA A 89 35.11 9.23 15.14
N SER A 90 35.34 8.43 16.19
CA SER A 90 34.75 7.10 16.34
C SER A 90 33.31 7.14 16.86
N LYS A 91 32.83 8.29 17.36
CA LYS A 91 31.53 8.40 18.03
C LYS A 91 30.45 9.01 17.12
N ARG A 92 29.19 8.72 17.44
CA ARG A 92 27.98 9.35 16.89
C ARG A 92 27.25 10.14 17.97
N SER A 93 26.47 11.16 17.59
CA SER A 93 25.65 11.88 18.58
C SER A 93 24.43 11.04 18.98
N ALA A 94 24.09 11.01 20.27
CA ALA A 94 22.87 10.35 20.76
C ALA A 94 21.58 10.87 20.10
N SER A 95 21.59 12.14 19.67
CA SER A 95 20.48 12.74 18.93
C SER A 95 20.19 12.05 17.59
N GLU A 96 21.18 11.35 17.03
CA GLU A 96 21.04 10.60 15.78
C GLU A 96 20.30 9.28 15.97
N VAL A 97 20.29 8.72 17.18
CA VAL A 97 19.63 7.44 17.51
C VAL A 97 18.11 7.58 17.49
N ILE A 98 17.59 8.66 18.06
CA ILE A 98 16.15 8.93 18.24
C ILE A 98 15.59 9.78 17.09
N ASN A 99 16.42 10.16 16.12
CA ASN A 99 16.02 11.08 15.06
C ASN A 99 14.83 10.51 14.27
N SER A 100 13.72 11.24 14.26
CA SER A 100 12.46 10.87 13.62
C SER A 100 12.48 11.07 12.10
N ASN A 101 13.59 11.53 11.52
CA ASN A 101 13.72 11.70 10.08
C ASN A 101 14.46 10.52 9.46
N PRO A 102 13.89 9.91 8.41
CA PRO A 102 14.53 8.81 7.74
C PRO A 102 15.79 9.31 7.03
N ARG A 103 16.84 8.49 7.06
CA ARG A 103 18.14 8.79 6.48
C ARG A 103 18.42 7.82 5.36
N LEU A 104 19.07 8.33 4.31
CA LEU A 104 19.49 7.51 3.18
C LEU A 104 20.37 6.35 3.67
N HIS A 105 20.00 5.13 3.31
CA HIS A 105 20.80 3.96 3.61
C HIS A 105 21.93 3.86 2.59
N LYS A 106 23.17 3.82 3.08
CA LYS A 106 24.32 3.50 2.25
C LYS A 106 24.60 2.01 2.37
N GLU A 107 24.33 1.26 1.30
CA GLU A 107 24.68 -0.15 1.24
C GLU A 107 26.18 -0.35 1.43
N GLN A 108 26.51 -1.39 2.20
CA GLN A 108 27.89 -1.72 2.51
C GLN A 108 28.50 -2.58 1.38
N PRO A 109 29.70 -2.26 0.90
CA PRO A 109 30.27 -2.91 -0.27
C PRO A 109 30.75 -4.34 0.04
N VAL A 110 30.36 -5.32 -0.80
CA VAL A 110 30.83 -6.71 -0.72
C VAL A 110 32.16 -6.88 -1.47
N ASP A 111 33.13 -7.56 -0.88
CA ASP A 111 34.35 -7.97 -1.59
C ASP A 111 34.09 -9.22 -2.46
N GLY A 112 33.84 -9.00 -3.76
CA GLY A 112 33.54 -10.05 -4.73
C GLY A 112 34.61 -11.17 -4.77
N PRO A 113 35.90 -10.85 -4.97
CA PRO A 113 36.98 -11.85 -4.95
C PRO A 113 37.05 -12.66 -3.64
N ALA A 114 36.93 -12.02 -2.48
CA ALA A 114 36.96 -12.70 -1.20
C ALA A 114 35.75 -13.64 -1.01
N ARG A 115 34.55 -13.21 -1.44
CA ARG A 115 33.33 -14.04 -1.43
C ARG A 115 33.48 -15.25 -2.34
N GLN A 116 33.98 -15.05 -3.56
CA GLN A 116 34.21 -16.14 -4.52
C GLN A 116 35.23 -17.15 -3.98
N LEU A 117 36.30 -16.67 -3.33
CA LEU A 117 37.29 -17.52 -2.70
C LEU A 117 36.68 -18.35 -1.55
N ALA A 118 35.84 -17.75 -0.71
CA ALA A 118 35.17 -18.45 0.39
C ALA A 118 34.23 -19.55 -0.12
N GLN A 119 33.48 -19.27 -1.18
CA GLN A 119 32.52 -20.20 -1.80
C GLN A 119 33.19 -21.26 -2.68
N SER A 120 34.45 -21.07 -3.04
CA SER A 120 35.21 -22.07 -3.78
C SER A 120 35.58 -23.28 -2.91
N ASN A 121 35.76 -24.44 -3.55
CA ASN A 121 36.31 -25.64 -2.90
C ASN A 121 37.84 -25.54 -2.69
N ALA A 122 38.46 -24.38 -3.00
CA ALA A 122 39.89 -24.21 -2.90
C ALA A 122 40.31 -23.96 -1.44
N LYS A 123 41.23 -24.80 -0.94
CA LYS A 123 41.74 -24.71 0.43
C LYS A 123 43.18 -24.17 0.45
N ALA A 124 43.48 -23.34 1.45
CA ALA A 124 44.83 -22.88 1.74
C ALA A 124 45.57 -23.90 2.62
N ALA A 125 46.90 -23.95 2.55
CA ALA A 125 47.68 -24.81 3.44
C ALA A 125 47.84 -24.20 4.85
N CYS A 126 47.93 -22.87 4.93
CA CYS A 126 48.01 -22.10 6.17
C CYS A 126 47.45 -20.68 6.02
N TRP A 127 47.37 -19.94 7.13
CA TRP A 127 46.96 -18.53 7.18
C TRP A 127 47.78 -17.65 6.24
N LYS A 128 49.10 -17.89 6.11
CA LYS A 128 49.97 -17.11 5.23
C LYS A 128 49.49 -17.15 3.77
N ASP A 129 49.10 -18.33 3.29
CA ASP A 129 48.64 -18.51 1.91
C ASP A 129 47.26 -17.89 1.71
N LEU A 130 46.36 -18.09 2.66
CA LEU A 130 45.03 -17.47 2.64
C LEU A 130 45.13 -15.94 2.64
N TYR A 131 45.96 -15.37 3.50
CA TYR A 131 46.20 -13.93 3.58
C TYR A 131 46.82 -13.38 2.29
N TRP A 132 47.74 -14.13 1.67
CA TRP A 132 48.28 -13.75 0.36
C TRP A 132 47.17 -13.64 -0.69
N HIS A 133 46.27 -14.62 -0.81
CA HIS A 133 45.19 -14.57 -1.80
C HIS A 133 44.12 -13.51 -1.49
N LEU A 134 43.83 -13.27 -0.22
CA LEU A 134 42.84 -12.26 0.19
C LEU A 134 43.34 -10.83 0.07
N ILE A 135 44.62 -10.58 0.35
CA ILE A 135 45.18 -9.24 0.53
C ILE A 135 46.46 -9.05 -0.30
N GLY A 136 47.45 -9.93 -0.14
CA GLY A 136 48.79 -9.74 -0.69
C GLY A 136 48.85 -9.68 -2.22
N SER A 137 48.28 -10.68 -2.91
CA SER A 137 48.23 -10.77 -4.38
C SER A 137 47.43 -9.65 -5.02
N ARG A 138 46.46 -9.11 -4.26
CA ARG A 138 45.58 -8.00 -4.65
C ARG A 138 46.17 -6.64 -4.35
N GLY A 139 47.27 -6.57 -3.59
CA GLY A 139 47.95 -5.32 -3.25
C GLY A 139 47.13 -4.36 -2.38
N LEU A 140 46.23 -4.88 -1.53
CA LEU A 140 45.37 -4.03 -0.68
C LEU A 140 46.21 -3.32 0.39
N LYS A 141 46.16 -1.99 0.41
CA LYS A 141 46.99 -1.16 1.30
C LYS A 141 46.23 -0.61 2.50
N ASN A 142 44.98 -0.24 2.28
CA ASN A 142 44.14 0.43 3.28
C ASN A 142 43.57 -0.59 4.27
N ASP A 143 43.35 -0.17 5.52
CA ASP A 143 42.84 -1.10 6.52
C ASP A 143 41.37 -1.45 6.25
N GLU A 144 40.57 -0.50 5.73
CA GLU A 144 39.17 -0.75 5.35
C GLU A 144 39.06 -1.88 4.30
N GLU A 145 39.89 -1.86 3.26
CA GLU A 145 39.90 -2.86 2.19
C GLU A 145 40.30 -4.24 2.73
N LYS A 146 41.30 -4.29 3.61
CA LYS A 146 41.73 -5.54 4.26
C LYS A 146 40.61 -6.08 5.14
N VAL A 147 40.04 -5.27 6.04
CA VAL A 147 38.98 -5.71 6.95
C VAL A 147 37.75 -6.18 6.16
N ARG A 148 37.40 -5.49 5.06
CA ARG A 148 36.31 -5.91 4.16
C ARG A 148 36.55 -7.26 3.52
N ALA A 149 37.75 -7.51 2.99
CA ALA A 149 38.13 -8.80 2.42
C ALA A 149 38.07 -9.92 3.47
N LEU A 150 38.61 -9.68 4.66
CA LEU A 150 38.61 -10.64 5.78
C LEU A 150 37.19 -10.95 6.26
N PHE A 151 36.38 -9.91 6.52
CA PHE A 151 35.00 -10.02 6.96
C PHE A 151 34.15 -10.78 5.93
N THR A 152 34.24 -10.37 4.65
CA THR A 152 33.47 -10.97 3.56
C THR A 152 33.83 -12.44 3.39
N TRP A 153 35.12 -12.80 3.42
CA TRP A 153 35.54 -14.19 3.32
C TRP A 153 35.01 -15.02 4.49
N LEU A 154 35.19 -14.53 5.73
CA LEU A 154 34.79 -15.25 6.94
C LEU A 154 33.27 -15.50 6.96
N CYS A 155 32.46 -14.48 6.65
CA CYS A 155 31.00 -14.58 6.73
C CYS A 155 30.37 -15.26 5.51
N SER A 156 31.12 -15.43 4.41
CA SER A 156 30.66 -16.17 3.22
C SER A 156 31.07 -17.65 3.25
N LYS A 157 31.90 -18.07 4.21
CA LYS A 157 32.37 -19.46 4.32
C LYS A 157 31.31 -20.31 5.03
N PRO A 158 30.93 -21.49 4.49
CA PRO A 158 29.99 -22.36 5.18
C PRO A 158 30.53 -22.78 6.57
N PRO A 159 29.70 -22.79 7.64
CA PRO A 159 30.17 -22.98 9.01
C PRO A 159 30.95 -24.28 9.26
N ASN A 160 30.65 -25.34 8.51
CA ASN A 160 31.26 -26.67 8.70
C ASN A 160 32.41 -26.94 7.72
N ASP A 161 32.78 -25.98 6.88
CA ASP A 161 33.84 -26.19 5.89
C ASP A 161 35.23 -25.92 6.51
N GLN A 162 36.17 -26.82 6.24
CA GLN A 162 37.52 -26.70 6.77
C GLN A 162 38.30 -25.66 5.96
N PRO A 163 38.79 -24.58 6.60
CA PRO A 163 39.44 -23.47 5.90
C PRO A 163 40.84 -23.84 5.40
N PHE A 164 41.46 -24.83 6.04
CA PHE A 164 42.80 -25.31 5.73
C PHE A 164 42.82 -26.80 5.43
N LEU A 165 43.89 -27.22 4.75
CA LEU A 165 44.14 -28.64 4.48
C LEU A 165 44.40 -29.44 5.75
N SER A 166 43.82 -30.64 5.80
CA SER A 166 44.10 -31.63 6.84
C SER A 166 45.54 -32.13 6.77
N GLU A 167 46.06 -32.66 7.87
CA GLU A 167 47.41 -33.25 7.92
C GLU A 167 47.57 -34.40 6.91
N THR A 168 46.52 -35.16 6.64
CA THR A 168 46.51 -36.20 5.60
C THR A 168 46.63 -35.61 4.21
N GLU A 169 45.86 -34.56 3.90
CA GLU A 169 45.91 -33.88 2.59
C GLU A 169 47.25 -33.16 2.37
N LYS A 170 47.87 -32.61 3.42
CA LYS A 170 49.20 -31.98 3.37
C LYS A 170 50.32 -32.96 3.06
N ASN A 171 50.21 -34.20 3.56
CA ASN A 171 51.21 -35.25 3.30
C ASN A 171 51.14 -35.78 1.87
N ASP A 172 49.94 -35.82 1.26
CA ASP A 172 49.75 -36.29 -0.13
C ASP A 172 50.35 -35.32 -1.18
N ILE A 173 50.60 -34.07 -0.82
CA ILE A 173 51.05 -32.98 -1.72
C ILE A 173 52.49 -32.50 -1.47
N ASN A 174 53.30 -33.21 -0.67
CA ASN A 174 54.71 -32.87 -0.40
C ASN A 174 54.94 -31.41 0.06
N ILE A 175 53.96 -30.76 0.69
CA ILE A 175 54.15 -29.45 1.32
C ILE A 175 54.98 -29.68 2.59
N GLY A 176 56.17 -29.06 2.65
CA GLY A 176 57.23 -29.36 3.60
C GLY A 176 56.80 -29.45 5.07
N LYS A 177 57.40 -30.41 5.80
CA LYS A 177 57.24 -30.60 7.25
C LYS A 177 57.95 -29.51 8.05
N ASP A 178 57.38 -28.32 8.10
CA ASP A 178 57.67 -27.40 9.19
C ASP A 178 56.61 -27.59 10.28
N ARG A 179 56.97 -28.33 11.34
CA ARG A 179 56.20 -28.38 12.60
C ARG A 179 56.31 -27.02 13.30
N LYS A 180 55.81 -25.95 12.69
CA LYS A 180 55.63 -24.67 13.39
C LYS A 180 54.47 -24.83 14.34
N LYS A 181 54.78 -24.83 15.64
CA LYS A 181 53.78 -24.77 16.70
C LYS A 181 53.15 -23.38 16.65
N TYR A 182 52.01 -23.29 15.97
CA TYR A 182 51.23 -22.06 15.91
C TYR A 182 50.77 -21.65 17.32
N SER A 183 50.69 -20.35 17.55
CA SER A 183 50.11 -19.82 18.78
C SER A 183 48.64 -20.22 18.87
N MET A 184 48.13 -20.43 20.08
CA MET A 184 46.72 -20.83 20.31
C MET A 184 45.71 -19.80 19.80
N ASP A 185 46.13 -18.54 19.64
CA ASP A 185 45.34 -17.41 19.17
C ASP A 185 45.53 -17.12 17.67
N SER A 186 46.30 -17.92 16.92
CA SER A 186 46.54 -17.68 15.50
C SER A 186 45.35 -18.10 14.62
N PRO A 187 45.18 -17.48 13.43
CA PRO A 187 44.09 -17.83 12.52
C PRO A 187 44.16 -19.30 12.07
N ASP A 188 45.37 -19.86 11.93
CA ASP A 188 45.57 -21.29 11.63
C ASP A 188 44.86 -22.22 12.62
N VAL A 189 44.82 -21.84 13.90
CA VAL A 189 44.21 -22.65 14.96
C VAL A 189 42.74 -22.28 15.14
N ILE A 190 42.43 -20.98 15.18
CA ILE A 190 41.08 -20.51 15.50
C ILE A 190 40.08 -20.81 14.37
N LEU A 191 40.48 -20.64 13.10
CA LEU A 191 39.58 -20.93 11.97
C LEU A 191 39.27 -22.43 11.85
N SER A 192 40.25 -23.30 12.14
CA SER A 192 40.00 -24.75 12.24
C SER A 192 39.15 -25.12 13.45
N LYS A 193 39.28 -24.41 14.59
CA LYS A 193 38.36 -24.60 15.72
C LYS A 193 36.95 -24.12 15.43
N LEU A 194 36.79 -23.06 14.61
CA LEU A 194 35.48 -22.54 14.19
C LEU A 194 34.71 -23.60 13.39
N SER A 195 35.37 -24.23 12.41
CA SER A 195 34.77 -25.31 11.61
C SER A 195 34.47 -26.58 12.41
N GLU A 196 35.13 -26.78 13.55
CA GLU A 196 34.85 -27.83 14.53
C GLU A 196 33.78 -27.44 15.57
N GLY A 197 33.28 -26.21 15.57
CA GLY A 197 32.34 -25.69 16.58
C GLY A 197 32.96 -25.43 17.96
N LYS A 198 34.30 -25.36 18.06
CA LYS A 198 35.06 -25.11 19.30
C LYS A 198 35.52 -23.66 19.46
N ALA A 199 35.32 -22.83 18.45
CA ALA A 199 35.53 -21.38 18.47
C ALA A 199 34.31 -20.69 17.83
N ASN A 200 34.19 -19.38 18.04
CA ASN A 200 33.11 -18.57 17.45
C ASN A 200 33.65 -17.54 16.44
N TYR A 201 32.74 -16.93 15.68
CA TYR A 201 33.08 -15.94 14.66
C TYR A 201 33.82 -14.72 15.24
N VAL A 202 33.49 -14.32 16.46
CA VAL A 202 34.10 -13.18 17.16
C VAL A 202 35.60 -13.41 17.39
N GLN A 203 35.97 -14.60 17.85
CA GLN A 203 37.36 -15.01 18.05
C GLN A 203 38.11 -15.14 16.72
N ALA A 204 37.45 -15.69 15.69
CA ALA A 204 38.04 -15.83 14.36
C ALA A 204 38.36 -14.47 13.74
N PHE A 205 37.40 -13.53 13.77
CA PHE A 205 37.59 -12.21 13.20
C PHE A 205 38.63 -11.37 13.96
N GLU A 206 38.64 -11.43 15.31
CA GLU A 206 39.68 -10.80 16.12
C GLU A 206 41.08 -11.32 15.75
N SER A 207 41.22 -12.64 15.66
CA SER A 207 42.47 -13.29 15.29
C SER A 207 42.94 -12.87 13.89
N MET A 208 42.05 -12.92 12.89
CA MET A 208 42.36 -12.51 11.52
C MET A 208 42.81 -11.06 11.43
N CYS A 209 42.12 -10.13 12.10
CA CYS A 209 42.48 -8.71 12.09
C CYS A 209 43.84 -8.46 12.75
N ARG A 210 44.07 -9.05 13.93
CA ARG A 210 45.32 -8.84 14.69
C ARG A 210 46.54 -9.41 14.00
N TYR A 211 46.40 -10.56 13.33
CA TYR A 211 47.45 -11.14 12.49
C TYR A 211 47.60 -10.45 11.12
N SER A 212 46.72 -9.48 10.83
CA SER A 212 46.81 -8.58 9.67
C SER A 212 47.37 -7.20 10.02
N GLY A 213 47.80 -6.99 11.28
CA GLY A 213 48.31 -5.71 11.76
C GLY A 213 47.23 -4.70 12.20
N ILE A 214 45.97 -5.13 12.32
CA ILE A 214 44.82 -4.27 12.60
C ILE A 214 44.36 -4.51 14.05
N PRO A 215 44.35 -3.49 14.93
CA PRO A 215 43.80 -3.63 16.28
C PRO A 215 42.32 -4.02 16.22
N CYS A 216 41.97 -5.11 16.89
CA CYS A 216 40.59 -5.61 16.97
C CYS A 216 40.35 -6.16 18.37
N LEU A 217 39.16 -5.90 18.90
CA LEU A 217 38.75 -6.26 20.25
C LEU A 217 37.38 -6.93 20.24
N THR A 218 37.19 -7.86 21.17
CA THR A 218 35.87 -8.44 21.46
C THR A 218 35.09 -7.51 22.40
N VAL A 219 33.92 -7.06 21.95
CA VAL A 219 32.94 -6.31 22.75
C VAL A 219 31.91 -7.30 23.28
N ARG A 220 31.72 -7.32 24.60
CA ARG A 220 30.72 -8.17 25.27
C ARG A 220 29.51 -7.35 25.65
N GLY A 221 28.33 -7.93 25.50
CA GLY A 221 27.08 -7.26 25.82
C GLY A 221 25.87 -8.16 25.74
N ILE A 222 24.73 -7.51 25.50
CA ILE A 222 23.41 -8.10 25.36
C ILE A 222 22.95 -7.87 23.93
N ALA A 223 22.37 -8.88 23.29
CA ALA A 223 21.67 -8.70 22.04
C ALA A 223 20.20 -9.13 22.14
N LYS A 224 19.29 -8.34 21.56
CA LYS A 224 17.88 -8.71 21.37
C LYS A 224 17.78 -9.75 20.24
N SER A 225 18.21 -10.98 20.53
CA SER A 225 18.27 -12.12 19.62
C SER A 225 16.94 -12.90 19.58
N MET A 226 16.94 -14.13 19.05
CA MET A 226 15.74 -14.97 18.92
C MET A 226 14.99 -15.21 20.23
N ASP A 227 15.68 -15.18 21.37
CA ASP A 227 15.09 -15.47 22.68
C ASP A 227 14.48 -14.21 23.34
N TYR A 228 14.65 -13.03 22.73
CA TYR A 228 14.09 -11.78 23.25
C TYR A 228 12.65 -11.58 22.78
N LYS A 229 11.77 -11.24 23.72
CA LYS A 229 10.42 -10.73 23.43
C LYS A 229 10.34 -9.24 23.76
N VAL A 230 9.73 -8.45 22.90
CA VAL A 230 9.51 -7.02 23.18
C VAL A 230 8.66 -6.85 24.45
N GLY A 231 9.03 -5.91 25.32
CA GLY A 231 8.38 -5.68 26.61
C GLY A 231 8.78 -6.65 27.73
N GLN A 232 9.64 -7.63 27.43
CA GLN A 232 10.32 -8.42 28.46
C GLN A 232 11.20 -7.49 29.33
N PRO A 233 11.06 -7.49 30.66
CA PRO A 233 11.88 -6.63 31.51
C PRO A 233 13.34 -7.08 31.46
N LEU A 234 14.24 -6.23 30.94
CA LEU A 234 15.69 -6.51 30.96
C LEU A 234 16.37 -5.98 32.21
N VAL A 235 15.78 -4.97 32.85
CA VAL A 235 16.28 -4.34 34.07
C VAL A 235 15.11 -4.19 35.03
N GLN A 236 15.25 -4.74 36.24
CA GLN A 236 14.30 -4.47 37.31
C GLN A 236 14.70 -3.14 37.97
N LYS A 237 13.69 -2.38 38.43
CA LYS A 237 13.86 -0.98 38.85
C LYS A 237 14.90 -0.78 39.97
N ASP A 238 15.18 -1.83 40.74
CA ASP A 238 16.05 -1.82 41.92
C ASP A 238 17.15 -2.90 41.90
N GLU A 239 17.35 -3.63 40.78
CA GLU A 239 18.43 -4.62 40.67
C GLU A 239 19.53 -4.19 39.69
N PRO A 240 20.80 -4.18 40.12
CA PRO A 240 21.92 -3.91 39.21
C PRO A 240 22.06 -5.04 38.17
N LEU A 241 22.53 -4.69 36.97
CA LEU A 241 22.74 -5.63 35.87
C LEU A 241 23.65 -6.81 36.23
N PHE A 242 24.62 -6.54 37.10
CA PHE A 242 25.52 -7.51 37.69
C PHE A 242 25.19 -7.67 39.17
N HIS A 243 25.10 -8.91 39.63
CA HIS A 243 24.93 -9.20 41.05
C HIS A 243 26.07 -8.54 41.84
N PRO A 244 25.76 -7.73 42.87
CA PRO A 244 26.74 -6.85 43.52
C PRO A 244 27.89 -7.63 44.19
N GLU A 245 27.64 -8.86 44.65
CA GLU A 245 28.64 -9.69 45.33
C GLU A 245 29.37 -10.69 44.42
N THR A 246 28.73 -11.16 43.34
CA THR A 246 29.24 -12.28 42.52
C THR A 246 29.64 -11.84 41.12
N GLY A 247 29.21 -10.65 40.70
CA GLY A 247 29.36 -10.17 39.32
C GLY A 247 28.58 -11.01 38.30
N ALA A 248 27.72 -11.93 38.75
CA ALA A 248 26.94 -12.78 37.87
C ALA A 248 25.79 -12.00 37.21
N LEU A 249 25.48 -12.35 35.96
CA LEU A 249 24.29 -11.85 35.26
C LEU A 249 23.05 -12.64 35.71
N SER A 250 21.88 -12.02 35.64
CA SER A 250 20.63 -12.75 35.83
C SER A 250 20.48 -13.82 34.74
N ALA A 251 19.74 -14.91 35.01
CA ALA A 251 19.53 -15.99 34.04
C ALA A 251 18.94 -15.48 32.71
N GLN A 252 18.08 -14.46 32.80
CA GLN A 252 17.42 -13.82 31.67
C GLN A 252 18.38 -12.98 30.82
N ILE A 253 19.33 -12.28 31.43
CA ILE A 253 20.36 -11.53 30.70
C ILE A 253 21.43 -12.49 30.16
N THR A 254 21.68 -13.59 30.86
CA THR A 254 22.60 -14.65 30.43
C THR A 254 22.15 -15.28 29.11
N SER A 255 20.84 -15.52 28.91
CA SER A 255 20.32 -16.06 27.64
C SER A 255 20.41 -15.07 26.47
N LEU A 256 20.54 -13.77 26.76
CA LEU A 256 20.67 -12.72 25.76
C LEU A 256 22.13 -12.26 25.57
N GLN A 257 23.07 -12.93 26.23
CA GLN A 257 24.48 -12.57 26.14
C GLN A 257 24.98 -12.80 24.71
N HIS A 258 25.60 -11.77 24.15
CA HIS A 258 26.19 -11.82 22.82
C HIS A 258 27.55 -11.11 22.82
N SER A 259 28.31 -11.30 21.76
CA SER A 259 29.58 -10.61 21.56
C SER A 259 29.79 -10.31 20.09
N TRP A 260 30.41 -9.16 19.85
CA TRP A 260 30.76 -8.67 18.52
C TRP A 260 32.16 -8.06 18.58
N ASN A 261 32.65 -7.53 17.47
CA ASN A 261 34.00 -6.97 17.40
C ASN A 261 33.99 -5.46 17.19
N ALA A 262 35.03 -4.80 17.70
CA ALA A 262 35.41 -3.45 17.33
C ALA A 262 36.80 -3.52 16.68
N ALA A 263 36.98 -2.93 15.49
CA ALA A 263 38.28 -2.86 14.81
C ALA A 263 38.69 -1.40 14.58
N TYR A 264 39.98 -1.11 14.75
CA TYR A 264 40.55 0.21 14.51
C TYR A 264 41.02 0.31 13.07
N VAL A 265 40.27 1.05 12.25
CA VAL A 265 40.45 1.13 10.80
C VAL A 265 40.68 2.59 10.43
N ASP A 266 41.79 2.87 9.73
CA ASP A 266 42.12 4.18 9.17
C ASP A 266 41.94 5.34 10.18
N GLY A 267 42.30 5.12 11.45
CA GLY A 267 42.30 6.14 12.50
C GLY A 267 41.04 6.20 13.40
N SER A 268 40.04 5.35 13.18
CA SER A 268 38.79 5.31 13.98
C SER A 268 38.34 3.89 14.31
N TRP A 269 37.58 3.75 15.40
CA TRP A 269 36.95 2.47 15.77
C TRP A 269 35.61 2.28 15.06
N TYR A 270 35.38 1.07 14.57
CA TYR A 270 34.12 0.64 13.96
C TYR A 270 33.65 -0.70 14.50
N LEU A 271 32.35 -0.95 14.47
CA LEU A 271 31.71 -2.15 15.02
C LEU A 271 31.39 -3.16 13.91
N TYR A 272 31.55 -4.45 14.21
CA TYR A 272 31.36 -5.56 13.29
C TYR A 272 30.72 -6.76 14.01
N ASP A 273 29.67 -7.35 13.46
CA ASP A 273 29.12 -8.62 13.96
C ASP A 273 29.16 -9.72 12.89
N CYS A 274 30.24 -10.50 12.93
CA CYS A 274 30.41 -11.63 12.01
C CYS A 274 29.44 -12.78 12.28
N THR A 275 28.93 -12.92 13.51
CA THR A 275 28.00 -14.00 13.84
C THR A 275 26.66 -13.78 13.16
N TRP A 276 26.10 -12.58 13.32
CA TRP A 276 24.82 -12.22 12.68
C TRP A 276 24.97 -12.00 11.17
N ALA A 277 26.13 -11.53 10.69
CA ALA A 277 26.42 -11.44 9.26
C ALA A 277 26.44 -12.81 8.57
N ALA A 278 27.08 -13.82 9.16
CA ALA A 278 27.28 -15.13 8.54
C ALA A 278 26.06 -16.06 8.63
N GLN A 279 25.16 -15.83 9.60
CA GLN A 279 24.08 -16.74 9.95
C GLN A 279 22.70 -16.30 9.45
N ARG A 280 22.58 -15.33 8.53
CA ARG A 280 21.29 -15.03 7.92
C ARG A 280 20.86 -16.20 7.03
N LEU A 281 19.82 -16.92 7.47
CA LEU A 281 19.17 -17.96 6.68
C LEU A 281 18.57 -17.31 5.43
N ALA A 282 19.07 -17.67 4.25
CA ALA A 282 18.38 -17.36 3.01
C ALA A 282 17.13 -18.26 2.98
N MET A 283 15.97 -17.68 3.29
CA MET A 283 14.68 -18.29 2.99
C MET A 283 14.51 -18.28 1.46
N GLY A 284 15.26 -19.14 0.77
CA GLY A 284 15.21 -19.32 -0.68
C GLY A 284 13.99 -20.14 -1.08
N ALA A 285 13.25 -19.62 -2.05
CA ALA A 285 12.07 -20.23 -2.68
C ALA A 285 12.17 -21.75 -2.88
N LYS A 286 11.46 -22.52 -2.06
CA LYS A 286 10.93 -23.86 -2.37
C LYS A 286 9.88 -24.29 -1.33
N GLU A 287 8.90 -23.42 -1.11
CA GLU A 287 7.67 -23.79 -0.41
C GLU A 287 6.82 -24.65 -1.37
N ASN A 288 7.22 -25.92 -1.54
CA ASN A 288 6.42 -27.06 -2.05
C ASN A 288 7.22 -28.38 -2.09
N LEU A 289 8.16 -28.60 -1.17
CA LEU A 289 8.67 -29.94 -0.90
C LEU A 289 8.15 -30.39 0.46
N ALA A 290 7.08 -31.19 0.39
CA ALA A 290 6.58 -31.95 1.52
C ALA A 290 7.75 -32.60 2.28
N LYS A 291 7.63 -32.59 3.61
CA LYS A 291 8.46 -33.28 4.60
C LYS A 291 8.88 -34.67 4.08
N SER A 292 10.01 -34.73 3.38
CA SER A 292 10.71 -35.96 3.06
C SER A 292 12.17 -35.72 3.39
N SER A 293 12.70 -36.65 4.18
CA SER A 293 13.98 -36.57 4.88
C SER A 293 15.16 -36.58 3.91
N GLN A 294 15.49 -35.44 3.32
CA GLN A 294 16.79 -35.17 2.71
C GLN A 294 17.15 -33.71 3.00
N ALA A 295 18.35 -33.50 3.52
CA ALA A 295 18.88 -32.22 3.99
C ALA A 295 18.61 -31.10 2.97
N VAL A 296 17.63 -30.25 3.26
CA VAL A 296 17.54 -28.93 2.64
C VAL A 296 18.83 -28.24 3.01
N ALA A 297 19.72 -28.03 2.04
CA ALA A 297 20.91 -27.22 2.25
C ALA A 297 20.42 -25.83 2.67
N MET A 298 20.53 -25.50 3.96
CA MET A 298 20.27 -24.16 4.46
C MET A 298 21.26 -23.25 3.74
N GLN A 299 20.79 -22.51 2.73
CA GLN A 299 21.59 -21.50 2.07
C GLN A 299 21.68 -20.34 3.06
N TYR A 300 22.89 -20.01 3.50
CA TYR A 300 23.14 -18.81 4.30
C TYR A 300 23.57 -17.71 3.35
N GLU A 301 22.96 -16.54 3.47
CA GLU A 301 23.34 -15.35 2.72
C GLU A 301 24.00 -14.37 3.69
N MET A 302 25.16 -13.84 3.33
CA MET A 302 25.87 -12.89 4.17
C MET A 302 25.11 -11.55 4.25
N ASP A 303 24.88 -11.05 5.45
CA ASP A 303 24.27 -9.74 5.67
C ASP A 303 25.32 -8.66 5.97
N MET A 304 25.57 -7.80 4.98
CA MET A 304 26.55 -6.71 5.10
C MET A 304 26.07 -5.56 5.99
N PHE A 305 24.83 -5.56 6.48
CA PHE A 305 24.40 -4.60 7.49
C PHE A 305 25.32 -4.62 8.72
N TYR A 306 25.86 -5.81 9.06
CA TYR A 306 26.74 -6.00 10.21
C TYR A 306 28.23 -5.72 9.95
N TYR A 307 28.58 -5.23 8.75
CA TYR A 307 29.91 -4.72 8.43
C TYR A 307 29.98 -3.22 8.71
N GLN A 308 30.94 -2.78 9.54
CA GLN A 308 31.16 -1.37 9.86
C GLN A 308 29.85 -0.66 10.25
N VAL A 309 29.09 -1.30 11.15
CA VAL A 309 27.71 -0.91 11.46
C VAL A 309 27.69 0.48 12.09
N ASP A 310 26.74 1.30 11.66
CA ASP A 310 26.48 2.58 12.31
C ASP A 310 26.08 2.34 13.78
N PRO A 311 26.84 2.85 14.78
CA PRO A 311 26.54 2.63 16.18
C PRO A 311 25.12 3.08 16.56
N ALA A 312 24.63 4.16 15.93
CA ALA A 312 23.28 4.67 16.18
C ALA A 312 22.15 3.72 15.72
N LYS A 313 22.46 2.77 14.84
CA LYS A 313 21.53 1.71 14.39
C LYS A 313 21.74 0.42 15.18
N LEU A 314 23.00 0.05 15.44
CA LEU A 314 23.35 -1.17 16.15
C LEU A 314 22.81 -1.19 17.59
N ILE A 315 22.78 -0.04 18.26
CA ILE A 315 22.30 0.09 19.65
C ILE A 315 20.85 -0.36 19.86
N TYR A 316 20.01 -0.40 18.82
CA TYR A 316 18.62 -0.91 18.94
C TYR A 316 18.57 -2.42 19.24
N THR A 317 19.60 -3.16 18.86
CA THR A 317 19.69 -4.60 19.07
C THR A 317 20.84 -5.01 19.99
N HIS A 318 21.95 -4.27 20.03
CA HIS A 318 23.16 -4.63 20.79
C HIS A 318 23.48 -3.57 21.84
N TYR A 319 23.50 -3.98 23.11
CA TYR A 319 23.88 -3.13 24.24
C TYR A 319 25.20 -3.63 24.85
N PRO A 320 26.31 -2.90 24.76
CA PRO A 320 27.59 -3.32 25.35
C PRO A 320 27.58 -3.17 26.87
N PHE A 321 28.32 -4.02 27.58
CA PHE A 321 28.49 -3.88 29.03
C PHE A 321 29.37 -2.69 29.45
N GLU A 322 30.18 -2.18 28.53
CA GLU A 322 31.02 -1.01 28.73
C GLU A 322 30.53 0.11 27.79
N ASP A 323 30.04 1.21 28.37
CA ASP A 323 29.38 2.29 27.63
C ASP A 323 30.26 2.92 26.54
N VAL A 324 31.59 2.90 26.72
CA VAL A 324 32.54 3.41 25.72
C VAL A 324 32.44 2.70 24.37
N TRP A 325 32.03 1.42 24.36
CA TRP A 325 31.86 0.62 23.15
C TRP A 325 30.50 0.81 22.48
N GLN A 326 29.61 1.64 23.05
CA GLN A 326 28.44 2.10 22.32
C GLN A 326 28.84 3.00 21.15
N LEU A 327 30.02 3.65 21.23
CA LEU A 327 30.46 4.65 20.26
C LEU A 327 29.40 5.74 20.01
N ILE A 328 28.62 6.07 21.04
CA ILE A 328 27.58 7.10 21.04
C ILE A 328 27.87 8.09 22.18
N ASP A 329 27.65 9.37 21.94
CA ASP A 329 27.86 10.45 22.92
C ASP A 329 26.62 11.37 23.04
N PRO A 330 26.03 11.52 24.24
CA PRO A 330 26.24 10.69 25.44
C PRO A 330 25.76 9.23 25.25
N PRO A 331 26.26 8.25 26.03
CA PRO A 331 25.81 6.87 25.92
C PRO A 331 24.32 6.72 26.26
N ILE A 332 23.66 5.79 25.57
CA ILE A 332 22.28 5.40 25.80
C ILE A 332 22.21 4.53 27.05
N SER A 333 21.19 4.75 27.89
CA SER A 333 20.97 3.94 29.09
C SER A 333 20.37 2.58 28.75
N ILE A 334 20.69 1.55 29.54
CA ILE A 334 20.06 0.23 29.42
C ILE A 334 18.54 0.27 29.59
N VAL A 335 18.01 1.22 30.37
CA VAL A 335 16.55 1.40 30.54
C VAL A 335 15.93 1.81 29.22
N SER A 336 16.50 2.81 28.52
CA SER A 336 16.04 3.22 27.20
C SER A 336 16.16 2.08 26.18
N PHE A 337 17.29 1.36 26.18
CA PHE A 337 17.47 0.18 25.34
C PHE A 337 16.36 -0.86 25.57
N ALA A 338 16.01 -1.13 26.82
CA ALA A 338 15.01 -2.13 27.18
C ALA A 338 13.58 -1.72 26.79
N THR A 339 13.25 -0.42 26.84
CA THR A 339 11.90 0.06 26.50
C THR A 339 11.67 0.20 25.01
N TRP A 340 12.72 0.36 24.18
CA TRP A 340 12.57 0.55 22.73
C TRP A 340 12.03 -0.66 21.97
N PRO A 341 11.34 -0.44 20.83
CA PRO A 341 10.94 -1.51 19.92
C PRO A 341 12.16 -2.27 19.41
N LEU A 342 11.91 -3.48 18.91
CA LEU A 342 12.95 -4.23 18.21
C LEU A 342 12.99 -3.76 16.76
N LEU A 343 14.05 -3.05 16.37
CA LEU A 343 14.29 -2.63 14.98
C LEU A 343 15.31 -3.57 14.32
N LYS A 344 14.93 -4.18 13.20
CA LYS A 344 15.76 -5.13 12.44
C LYS A 344 16.48 -4.41 11.29
N PRO A 345 17.54 -5.00 10.69
CA PRO A 345 18.29 -4.39 9.59
C PRO A 345 17.43 -3.80 8.46
N ALA A 346 16.39 -4.53 8.07
CA ALA A 346 15.46 -4.12 7.01
C ALA A 346 14.76 -2.77 7.31
N PHE A 347 14.51 -2.44 8.58
CA PHE A 347 13.97 -1.13 8.96
C PHE A 347 14.86 0.01 8.49
N PHE A 348 16.18 -0.14 8.67
CA PHE A 348 17.15 0.87 8.30
C PHE A 348 17.53 0.80 6.82
N GLN A 349 17.48 -0.37 6.19
CA GLN A 349 17.74 -0.56 4.76
C GLN A 349 16.63 0.03 3.90
N TYR A 350 15.37 -0.10 4.32
CA TYR A 350 14.21 0.54 3.70
C TYR A 350 13.98 1.98 4.17
N GLU A 351 14.94 2.53 4.93
CA GLU A 351 14.97 3.95 5.31
C GLU A 351 13.70 4.36 6.06
N LEU A 352 13.25 3.49 6.97
CA LEU A 352 12.13 3.77 7.85
C LEU A 352 12.60 4.54 9.09
N SER A 353 11.68 5.28 9.70
CA SER A 353 11.91 5.92 11.00
C SER A 353 10.64 5.87 11.86
N LEU A 354 10.85 5.89 13.18
CA LEU A 354 9.76 5.92 14.15
C LEU A 354 9.06 7.28 14.09
N PHE A 355 7.72 7.25 14.15
CA PHE A 355 6.91 8.48 14.05
C PHE A 355 5.89 8.61 15.18
N SER A 356 5.04 7.61 15.37
CA SER A 356 3.96 7.68 16.38
C SER A 356 4.35 7.18 17.77
N HIS A 357 5.12 6.10 17.85
CA HIS A 357 5.47 5.41 19.09
C HIS A 357 6.96 5.08 19.07
N PHE A 358 7.65 5.40 20.17
CA PHE A 358 9.09 5.19 20.34
C PHE A 358 9.41 4.09 21.36
N ASP A 359 8.43 3.72 22.18
CA ASP A 359 8.51 2.58 23.08
C ASP A 359 7.99 1.32 22.39
N GLY A 360 8.65 0.20 22.64
CA GLY A 360 8.29 -1.12 22.14
C GLY A 360 7.04 -1.68 22.81
N THR A 361 6.68 -1.20 24.00
CA THR A 361 5.42 -1.56 24.65
C THR A 361 4.42 -0.41 24.56
N VAL A 362 3.27 -0.68 23.96
CA VAL A 362 2.22 0.32 23.75
C VAL A 362 0.93 -0.14 24.41
N ALA A 363 0.48 0.59 25.43
CA ALA A 363 -0.75 0.29 26.13
C ALA A 363 -1.94 1.03 25.48
N VAL A 364 -2.98 0.28 25.11
CA VAL A 364 -4.20 0.81 24.48
C VAL A 364 -5.45 0.17 25.08
N GLU A 365 -6.62 0.76 24.86
CA GLU A 365 -7.89 0.17 25.30
C GLU A 365 -8.28 -1.01 24.40
N ASN A 366 -8.64 -0.70 23.14
CA ASN A 366 -9.07 -1.69 22.14
C ASN A 366 -8.67 -1.32 20.69
N GLN A 367 -7.98 -0.20 20.47
CA GLN A 367 -7.55 0.25 19.14
C GLN A 367 -6.13 0.82 19.20
N LEU A 368 -5.36 0.57 18.14
CA LEU A 368 -4.00 1.08 17.98
C LEU A 368 -3.86 1.73 16.60
N VAL A 369 -3.30 2.94 16.56
CA VAL A 369 -2.86 3.59 15.32
C VAL A 369 -1.34 3.77 15.41
N LEU A 370 -0.60 2.97 14.65
CA LEU A 370 0.86 3.03 14.57
C LEU A 370 1.28 3.61 13.23
N LYS A 371 2.05 4.70 13.26
CA LYS A 371 2.66 5.32 12.09
C LYS A 371 4.19 5.14 12.07
N LEU A 372 4.73 4.80 10.89
CA LEU A 372 6.16 4.80 10.56
C LEU A 372 6.42 5.78 9.43
N LYS A 373 7.47 6.60 9.52
CA LYS A 373 7.80 7.60 8.51
C LYS A 373 8.67 7.00 7.41
N LEU A 374 8.38 7.43 6.18
CA LEU A 374 9.00 7.01 4.93
C LEU A 374 9.81 8.18 4.36
N LEU A 375 10.86 7.87 3.60
CA LEU A 375 11.41 8.85 2.66
C LEU A 375 10.39 9.10 1.53
N PRO A 376 10.18 10.37 1.11
CA PRO A 376 9.26 10.68 0.01
C PRO A 376 9.55 9.87 -1.25
N GLU A 377 10.82 9.57 -1.54
CA GLU A 377 11.26 8.81 -2.69
C GLU A 377 10.83 7.32 -2.63
N ASN A 378 10.49 6.81 -1.45
CA ASN A 378 10.08 5.42 -1.23
C ASN A 378 8.55 5.25 -1.24
N ILE A 379 7.78 6.34 -1.31
CA ILE A 379 6.33 6.30 -1.50
C ILE A 379 6.03 5.58 -2.82
N GLY A 380 5.21 4.53 -2.77
CA GLY A 380 4.87 3.70 -3.92
C GLY A 380 5.93 2.66 -4.33
N LYS A 381 7.10 2.62 -3.67
CA LYS A 381 8.14 1.60 -3.90
C LYS A 381 8.21 0.52 -2.82
N LEU A 382 7.67 0.81 -1.65
CA LEU A 382 7.62 -0.10 -0.51
C LEU A 382 6.20 -0.61 -0.32
N LEU A 383 6.12 -1.89 0.03
CA LEU A 383 4.90 -2.56 0.42
C LEU A 383 5.04 -3.11 1.83
N PHE A 384 3.92 -3.16 2.53
CA PHE A 384 3.87 -3.54 3.93
C PHE A 384 2.93 -4.72 4.16
N THR A 385 3.24 -5.49 5.18
CA THR A 385 2.32 -6.46 5.78
C THR A 385 2.63 -6.55 7.27
N TYR A 386 1.78 -7.23 8.03
CA TYR A 386 1.98 -7.37 9.46
C TYR A 386 1.48 -8.74 9.94
N GLN A 387 1.96 -9.14 11.12
CA GLN A 387 1.45 -10.24 11.88
C GLN A 387 1.07 -9.75 13.27
N LEU A 388 -0.16 -10.06 13.70
CA LEU A 388 -0.66 -9.73 15.03
C LEU A 388 -1.09 -11.02 15.74
N SER A 389 -0.45 -11.34 16.86
CA SER A 389 -0.68 -12.56 17.63
C SER A 389 -1.01 -12.23 19.08
N LEU A 390 -1.95 -12.96 19.69
CA LEU A 390 -2.30 -12.81 21.11
C LEU A 390 -1.50 -13.84 21.92
N GLU A 391 -0.78 -13.38 22.94
CA GLU A 391 0.04 -14.28 23.76
C GLU A 391 -0.83 -15.37 24.41
N GLY A 392 -0.37 -16.62 24.35
CA GLY A 392 -1.08 -17.80 24.86
C GLY A 392 -2.22 -18.34 23.98
N PHE A 393 -2.70 -17.59 22.98
CA PHE A 393 -3.77 -18.02 22.08
C PHE A 393 -3.33 -18.18 20.61
N GLY A 394 -2.05 -17.94 20.32
CA GLY A 394 -1.50 -18.01 18.97
C GLY A 394 -1.95 -16.82 18.11
N ASN A 395 -1.88 -16.98 16.78
CA ASN A 395 -2.52 -16.02 15.89
C ASN A 395 -4.01 -15.96 16.22
N ILE A 396 -4.56 -14.74 16.32
CA ILE A 396 -5.98 -14.52 16.66
C ILE A 396 -6.91 -15.25 15.65
N ASP A 397 -6.39 -15.57 14.46
CA ASP A 397 -7.04 -16.31 13.39
C ASP A 397 -6.74 -17.83 13.43
N VAL A 398 -7.58 -18.61 14.10
CA VAL A 398 -7.63 -20.09 13.95
C VAL A 398 -8.72 -20.53 12.93
N SER A 399 -9.29 -19.59 12.18
CA SER A 399 -10.34 -19.90 11.21
C SER A 399 -10.19 -19.05 9.94
N SER A 400 -9.32 -19.51 9.04
CA SER A 400 -9.27 -19.16 7.62
C SER A 400 -9.08 -17.67 7.25
N SER A 401 -7.87 -17.35 6.76
CA SER A 401 -7.52 -16.23 5.87
C SER A 401 -7.49 -14.81 6.48
N LYS A 402 -6.25 -14.29 6.65
CA LYS A 402 -5.83 -12.89 6.70
C LYS A 402 -6.46 -12.03 7.82
N THR A 403 -5.59 -11.43 8.62
CA THR A 403 -5.88 -10.57 9.78
C THR A 403 -6.92 -9.47 9.50
N ARG A 404 -8.21 -9.74 9.76
CA ARG A 404 -9.30 -8.74 9.63
C ARG A 404 -9.35 -7.72 10.77
N PHE A 405 -8.40 -7.80 11.69
CA PHE A 405 -8.28 -6.92 12.86
C PHE A 405 -7.19 -5.87 12.68
N GLY A 406 -6.59 -5.78 11.50
CA GLY A 406 -5.70 -4.70 11.15
C GLY A 406 -5.95 -4.23 9.72
N MET A 407 -5.46 -3.04 9.44
CA MET A 407 -5.33 -2.51 8.10
C MET A 407 -4.13 -1.56 8.06
N HIS A 408 -3.64 -1.27 6.87
CA HIS A 408 -2.66 -0.21 6.69
C HIS A 408 -2.90 0.57 5.41
N GLU A 409 -2.43 1.82 5.41
CA GLU A 409 -2.45 2.73 4.27
C GLU A 409 -1.14 3.51 4.22
N ILE A 410 -0.76 3.97 3.03
CA ILE A 410 0.32 4.93 2.87
C ILE A 410 -0.33 6.30 2.74
N SER A 411 0.06 7.25 3.60
CA SER A 411 -0.31 8.66 3.51
C SER A 411 0.82 9.43 2.83
N PRO A 412 0.67 9.82 1.55
CA PRO A 412 1.70 10.56 0.83
C PRO A 412 1.94 11.95 1.43
N GLU A 413 0.88 12.62 1.90
CA GLU A 413 0.93 13.95 2.51
C GLU A 413 1.80 13.98 3.77
N GLU A 414 1.64 12.97 4.64
CA GLU A 414 2.46 12.83 5.85
C GLU A 414 3.79 12.10 5.61
N SER A 415 4.03 11.61 4.38
CA SER A 415 5.16 10.73 4.03
C SER A 415 5.32 9.59 5.04
N CYS A 416 4.23 8.90 5.35
CA CYS A 416 4.22 7.84 6.35
C CYS A 416 3.29 6.68 5.97
N VAL A 417 3.55 5.50 6.53
CA VAL A 417 2.61 4.39 6.53
C VAL A 417 1.87 4.37 7.86
N VAL A 418 0.54 4.23 7.80
CA VAL A 418 -0.36 4.21 8.94
C VAL A 418 -0.96 2.81 9.06
N PHE A 419 -0.69 2.14 10.17
CA PHE A 419 -1.30 0.86 10.56
C PHE A 419 -2.39 1.12 11.59
N GLN A 420 -3.58 0.57 11.37
CA GLN A 420 -4.71 0.66 12.30
C GLN A 420 -5.13 -0.74 12.73
N PHE A 421 -5.19 -0.99 14.03
CA PHE A 421 -5.56 -2.28 14.60
C PHE A 421 -6.77 -2.15 15.53
N ARG A 422 -7.65 -3.14 15.47
CA ARG A 422 -8.80 -3.34 16.37
C ARG A 422 -8.55 -4.58 17.19
N LEU A 423 -8.41 -4.44 18.50
CA LEU A 423 -8.00 -5.51 19.40
C LEU A 423 -9.25 -6.12 20.06
N PRO A 424 -9.69 -7.32 19.63
CA PRO A 424 -10.97 -7.87 20.05
C PRO A 424 -10.97 -8.41 21.48
N LYS A 425 -9.81 -8.72 22.05
CA LYS A 425 -9.66 -9.32 23.38
C LYS A 425 -8.70 -8.48 24.22
N LYS A 426 -8.92 -8.50 25.53
CA LYS A 426 -7.94 -8.03 26.49
C LYS A 426 -6.72 -8.97 26.48
N GLY A 427 -5.52 -8.40 26.58
CA GLY A 427 -4.29 -9.17 26.69
C GLY A 427 -3.13 -8.54 25.94
N ASP A 428 -2.02 -9.27 25.95
CA ASP A 428 -0.76 -8.83 25.36
C ASP A 428 -0.63 -9.39 23.94
N TYR A 429 -0.51 -8.49 22.98
CA TYR A 429 -0.34 -8.83 21.58
C TYR A 429 1.11 -8.61 21.14
N ASN A 430 1.66 -9.54 20.36
CA ASN A 430 2.90 -9.32 19.63
C ASN A 430 2.57 -8.88 18.20
N LEU A 431 3.04 -7.68 17.83
CA LEU A 431 2.91 -7.08 16.52
C LEU A 431 4.26 -7.09 15.81
N VAL A 432 4.34 -7.79 14.69
CA VAL A 432 5.50 -7.77 13.79
C VAL A 432 5.10 -7.09 12.50
N ILE A 433 5.88 -6.10 12.07
CA ILE A 433 5.69 -5.40 10.79
C ILE A 433 6.76 -5.87 9.83
N TYR A 434 6.35 -6.11 8.59
CA TYR A 434 7.22 -6.49 7.50
C TYR A 434 7.10 -5.50 6.36
N ALA A 435 8.19 -5.33 5.62
CA ALA A 435 8.22 -4.52 4.41
C ALA A 435 8.98 -5.25 3.30
N ARG A 436 8.73 -4.86 2.06
CA ARG A 436 9.53 -5.25 0.89
C ARG A 436 9.56 -4.11 -0.12
N HIS A 437 10.61 -4.05 -0.93
CA HIS A 437 10.52 -3.28 -2.17
C HIS A 437 9.65 -4.00 -3.20
N SER A 438 8.97 -3.25 -4.08
CA SER A 438 8.12 -3.85 -5.14
C SER A 438 8.87 -4.83 -6.06
N ARG A 439 10.20 -4.69 -6.18
CA ARG A 439 11.08 -5.58 -6.96
C ARG A 439 11.48 -6.86 -6.22
N GLU A 440 11.31 -6.90 -4.90
CA GLU A 440 11.66 -8.04 -4.05
C GLU A 440 10.48 -8.98 -3.91
N GLN A 441 10.75 -10.28 -3.83
CA GLN A 441 9.68 -11.29 -3.70
C GLN A 441 9.26 -11.57 -2.25
N LEU A 442 10.16 -11.36 -1.30
CA LEU A 442 9.96 -11.74 0.10
C LEU A 442 9.84 -10.50 0.97
N PHE A 443 8.97 -10.60 1.97
CA PHE A 443 8.86 -9.61 3.03
C PHE A 443 9.95 -9.82 4.07
N SER A 444 10.60 -8.73 4.45
CA SER A 444 11.58 -8.70 5.54
C SER A 444 10.95 -8.07 6.77
N ASP A 445 11.14 -8.68 7.93
CA ASP A 445 10.74 -8.15 9.22
C ASP A 445 11.47 -6.83 9.49
N VAL A 446 10.72 -5.74 9.70
CA VAL A 446 11.30 -4.42 9.95
C VAL A 446 11.29 -4.08 11.44
N CYS A 447 10.16 -4.25 12.13
CA CYS A 447 10.09 -3.93 13.55
C CYS A 447 9.04 -4.75 14.31
N GLU A 448 9.22 -4.84 15.62
CA GLU A 448 8.32 -5.54 16.54
C GLU A 448 7.92 -4.67 17.73
N TYR A 449 6.66 -4.82 18.14
CA TYR A 449 6.03 -4.15 19.28
C TYR A 449 5.23 -5.13 20.13
N LYS A 450 5.17 -4.88 21.44
CA LYS A 450 4.21 -5.47 22.37
C LYS A 450 3.06 -4.51 22.58
N ILE A 451 1.83 -4.93 22.31
CA ILE A 451 0.64 -4.10 22.50
C ILE A 451 -0.17 -4.65 23.68
N GLU A 452 -0.35 -3.83 24.71
CA GLU A 452 -1.10 -4.21 25.91
C GLU A 452 -2.54 -3.68 25.79
N ALA A 453 -3.47 -4.56 25.42
CA ALA A 453 -4.88 -4.22 25.29
C ALA A 453 -5.58 -4.37 26.64
N LYS A 454 -6.06 -3.26 27.21
CA LYS A 454 -6.75 -3.26 28.51
C LYS A 454 -8.18 -3.81 28.43
N GLY A 455 -8.78 -3.79 27.23
CA GLY A 455 -10.19 -4.08 27.01
C GLY A 455 -11.08 -2.89 27.41
N ALA A 456 -12.27 -2.79 26.82
CA ALA A 456 -13.23 -1.77 27.20
C ALA A 456 -13.80 -2.05 28.60
N GLU A 457 -13.78 -1.07 29.50
CA GLU A 457 -14.45 -1.18 30.80
C GLU A 457 -15.97 -1.10 30.62
N GLY A 458 -16.69 -2.16 31.02
CA GLY A 458 -18.15 -2.24 30.96
C GLY A 458 -18.68 -2.87 29.66
N ASN A 459 -19.39 -4.00 29.82
CA ASN A 459 -19.95 -4.89 28.78
C ASN A 459 -18.92 -5.75 28.01
N ALA A 460 -18.82 -7.01 28.42
CA ALA A 460 -18.17 -8.11 27.71
C ALA A 460 -18.75 -8.42 26.30
N SER A 461 -19.66 -7.60 25.78
CA SER A 461 -20.41 -7.82 24.53
C SER A 461 -20.00 -6.92 23.36
N LEU A 462 -19.12 -5.93 23.55
CA LEU A 462 -18.56 -5.12 22.45
C LEU A 462 -17.07 -5.45 22.26
N ALA A 463 -16.78 -6.71 21.89
CA ALA A 463 -15.50 -7.02 21.28
C ALA A 463 -15.32 -6.13 20.04
N ALA A 464 -14.15 -5.53 19.84
CA ALA A 464 -13.87 -4.72 18.66
C ALA A 464 -14.22 -5.54 17.40
N LEU A 465 -15.07 -5.01 16.52
CA LEU A 465 -15.49 -5.72 15.32
C LEU A 465 -14.35 -5.75 14.30
N PRO A 466 -14.18 -6.87 13.56
CA PRO A 466 -13.22 -6.91 12.47
C PRO A 466 -13.58 -5.88 11.39
N PHE A 467 -12.59 -5.42 10.64
CA PHE A 467 -12.80 -4.67 9.41
C PHE A 467 -13.60 -5.51 8.39
N PRO A 468 -14.27 -4.86 7.42
CA PRO A 468 -14.98 -5.56 6.35
C PRO A 468 -14.08 -6.60 5.63
N PRO A 469 -14.65 -7.70 5.10
CA PRO A 469 -13.89 -8.83 4.56
C PRO A 469 -13.24 -8.50 3.20
N THR A 470 -12.07 -7.87 3.21
CA THR A 470 -11.33 -7.48 2.00
C THR A 470 -10.35 -8.55 1.51
N ALA A 471 -9.93 -8.44 0.25
CA ALA A 471 -8.94 -9.33 -0.35
C ALA A 471 -7.54 -9.19 0.30
N GLN A 472 -7.23 -8.00 0.81
CA GLN A 472 -5.97 -7.66 1.47
C GLN A 472 -6.16 -6.60 2.56
N ALA A 473 -5.19 -6.48 3.45
CA ALA A 473 -5.18 -5.51 4.55
C ALA A 473 -4.64 -4.12 4.15
N SER A 474 -4.12 -3.97 2.92
CA SER A 474 -3.65 -2.69 2.37
C SER A 474 -4.83 -1.92 1.77
N TYR A 475 -5.02 -0.68 2.21
CA TYR A 475 -6.02 0.26 1.70
C TYR A 475 -5.32 1.38 0.93
N GLY A 476 -5.97 1.87 -0.13
CA GLY A 476 -5.37 2.78 -1.11
C GLY A 476 -5.05 2.10 -2.45
N PRO A 477 -4.17 2.72 -3.27
CA PRO A 477 -3.77 2.18 -4.56
C PRO A 477 -2.89 0.93 -4.39
N THR A 478 -3.08 -0.06 -5.26
CA THR A 478 -2.24 -1.26 -5.33
C THR A 478 -1.14 -1.11 -6.38
N GLU A 479 -0.21 -2.07 -6.45
CA GLU A 479 0.79 -2.15 -7.53
C GLU A 479 0.13 -2.10 -8.92
N LYS A 480 -1.09 -2.66 -9.07
CA LYS A 480 -1.83 -2.67 -10.33
C LYS A 480 -2.44 -1.32 -10.70
N ALA A 481 -2.82 -0.48 -9.73
CA ALA A 481 -3.22 0.90 -10.05
C ALA A 481 -2.06 1.70 -10.64
N VAL A 482 -0.84 1.53 -10.09
CA VAL A 482 0.37 2.19 -10.59
C VAL A 482 0.74 1.65 -11.97
N GLU A 483 0.72 0.32 -12.17
CA GLU A 483 1.01 -0.33 -13.47
C GLU A 483 0.06 0.14 -14.59
N TYR A 484 -1.22 0.35 -14.26
CA TYR A 484 -2.22 0.84 -15.22
C TYR A 484 -2.30 2.36 -15.31
N GLY A 485 -1.46 3.10 -14.56
CA GLY A 485 -1.49 4.57 -14.54
C GLY A 485 -2.85 5.13 -14.10
N LEU A 486 -3.49 4.52 -13.11
CA LEU A 486 -4.79 4.94 -12.58
C LEU A 486 -4.60 5.81 -11.33
N GLU A 487 -5.25 6.97 -11.29
CA GLU A 487 -5.24 7.88 -10.14
C GLU A 487 -6.65 8.32 -9.74
N THR A 488 -6.82 8.77 -8.50
CA THR A 488 -8.08 9.36 -8.00
C THR A 488 -8.14 10.87 -8.21
N LEU A 489 -9.35 11.44 -8.19
CA LEU A 489 -9.57 12.88 -8.13
C LEU A 489 -10.42 13.23 -6.89
N PRO A 490 -9.93 14.08 -5.95
CA PRO A 490 -8.60 14.71 -5.94
C PRO A 490 -7.45 13.68 -5.90
N ARG A 491 -6.30 14.04 -6.49
CA ARG A 491 -5.12 13.17 -6.50
C ARG A 491 -4.69 12.87 -5.07
N GLY A 492 -4.43 11.60 -4.77
CA GLY A 492 -4.10 11.15 -3.42
C GLY A 492 -5.29 11.08 -2.47
N LEU A 493 -6.52 10.92 -2.97
CA LEU A 493 -7.72 10.75 -2.15
C LEU A 493 -7.50 9.70 -1.04
N SER A 494 -7.72 10.11 0.22
CA SER A 494 -7.66 9.23 1.40
C SER A 494 -8.53 7.99 1.20
N PRO A 495 -8.01 6.78 1.46
CA PRO A 495 -8.79 5.57 1.32
C PRO A 495 -9.85 5.43 2.43
N LEU A 496 -9.75 6.18 3.53
CA LEU A 496 -10.82 6.30 4.54
C LEU A 496 -11.78 7.43 4.14
N ILE A 497 -13.01 7.08 3.80
CA ILE A 497 -14.06 8.00 3.33
C ILE A 497 -15.21 8.01 4.34
N LYS A 498 -15.64 9.21 4.75
CA LYS A 498 -16.86 9.39 5.57
C LYS A 498 -18.04 9.72 4.68
N SER A 499 -19.12 8.95 4.78
CA SER A 499 -20.36 9.14 4.03
C SER A 499 -21.52 9.57 4.95
N PRO A 500 -21.82 10.87 5.06
CA PRO A 500 -22.89 11.34 5.93
C PRO A 500 -24.30 11.05 5.39
N LYS A 501 -24.43 10.81 4.07
CA LYS A 501 -25.72 10.65 3.38
C LYS A 501 -25.97 9.23 2.87
N GLY A 502 -25.03 8.30 3.01
CA GLY A 502 -25.14 6.96 2.45
C GLY A 502 -24.88 6.86 0.95
N THR A 503 -24.35 7.92 0.32
CA THR A 503 -23.91 7.90 -1.08
C THR A 503 -22.50 8.44 -1.17
N ILE A 504 -21.61 7.75 -1.88
CA ILE A 504 -20.25 8.21 -2.14
C ILE A 504 -19.99 8.29 -3.65
N GLU A 505 -19.05 9.15 -4.03
CA GLU A 505 -18.61 9.30 -5.40
C GLU A 505 -17.09 9.41 -5.45
N VAL A 506 -16.46 8.50 -6.18
CA VAL A 506 -15.01 8.45 -6.39
C VAL A 506 -14.76 8.60 -7.89
N ARG A 507 -13.85 9.50 -8.23
CA ARG A 507 -13.48 9.77 -9.63
C ARG A 507 -12.08 9.25 -9.88
N PHE A 508 -11.90 8.62 -11.03
CA PHE A 508 -10.62 8.10 -11.50
C PHE A 508 -10.23 8.75 -12.82
N ILE A 509 -8.94 9.06 -12.93
CA ILE A 509 -8.30 9.64 -14.11
C ILE A 509 -7.07 8.80 -14.48
N ALA A 510 -6.61 8.94 -15.72
CA ALA A 510 -5.28 8.46 -16.08
C ALA A 510 -4.22 9.39 -15.46
N ALA A 511 -3.10 8.81 -15.00
CA ALA A 511 -1.98 9.54 -14.41
C ALA A 511 -1.43 10.58 -15.39
N GLU A 512 -1.27 10.15 -16.64
CA GLU A 512 -0.87 10.97 -17.79
C GLU A 512 -2.08 11.28 -18.69
N PRO A 513 -2.26 12.53 -19.15
CA PRO A 513 -3.42 12.93 -19.97
C PRO A 513 -3.53 12.19 -21.32
N GLU A 514 -2.41 11.69 -21.84
CA GLU A 514 -2.35 10.97 -23.12
C GLU A 514 -2.83 9.52 -22.99
N ASN A 515 -2.85 8.97 -21.77
CA ASN A 515 -3.20 7.58 -21.52
C ASN A 515 -4.73 7.41 -21.47
N ARG A 516 -5.21 6.28 -22.02
CA ARG A 516 -6.60 5.87 -21.87
C ARG A 516 -6.85 5.32 -20.47
N ILE A 517 -8.03 5.62 -19.94
CA ILE A 517 -8.43 5.09 -18.64
C ILE A 517 -8.67 3.58 -18.74
N PRO A 518 -8.12 2.78 -17.81
CA PRO A 518 -8.40 1.35 -17.68
C PRO A 518 -9.90 1.06 -17.54
N ARG A 519 -10.35 -0.10 -18.01
CA ARG A 519 -11.72 -0.54 -17.74
C ARG A 519 -11.86 -0.83 -16.25
N LEU A 520 -12.84 -0.22 -15.59
CA LEU A 520 -13.05 -0.39 -14.16
C LEU A 520 -14.28 -1.27 -13.89
N THR A 521 -14.24 -1.96 -12.76
CA THR A 521 -15.42 -2.54 -12.10
C THR A 521 -15.20 -2.46 -10.60
N ALA A 522 -16.24 -2.61 -9.80
CA ALA A 522 -16.08 -2.51 -8.35
C ALA A 522 -17.06 -3.40 -7.59
N ARG A 523 -16.68 -3.73 -6.36
CA ARG A 523 -17.45 -4.56 -5.45
C ARG A 523 -17.51 -3.89 -4.08
N LEU A 524 -18.71 -3.89 -3.51
CA LEU A 524 -18.96 -3.39 -2.17
C LEU A 524 -19.08 -4.58 -1.21
N LYS A 525 -18.45 -4.49 -0.04
CA LYS A 525 -18.48 -5.52 0.99
C LYS A 525 -18.75 -4.87 2.35
N SER A 526 -19.52 -5.54 3.20
CA SER A 526 -19.77 -5.09 4.57
C SER A 526 -19.79 -6.30 5.51
N LEU A 527 -19.55 -6.04 6.80
CA LEU A 527 -19.77 -7.02 7.85
C LEU A 527 -21.24 -7.04 8.30
N SER A 528 -21.86 -5.86 8.36
CA SER A 528 -23.21 -5.67 8.92
C SER A 528 -24.31 -5.96 7.90
N VAL A 529 -24.04 -5.75 6.61
CA VAL A 529 -25.01 -5.90 5.52
C VAL A 529 -24.75 -7.16 4.70
N LYS A 530 -25.80 -7.91 4.38
CA LYS A 530 -25.74 -9.13 3.56
C LYS A 530 -25.24 -8.84 2.14
N ALA A 531 -24.42 -9.73 1.58
CA ALA A 531 -23.82 -9.58 0.25
C ALA A 531 -24.87 -9.33 -0.85
N ASP A 532 -26.01 -10.04 -0.80
CA ASP A 532 -27.09 -9.91 -1.79
C ASP A 532 -27.68 -8.49 -1.88
N LEU A 533 -27.64 -7.73 -0.78
CA LEU A 533 -28.11 -6.33 -0.74
C LEU A 533 -27.06 -5.34 -1.23
N LEU A 534 -25.81 -5.77 -1.40
CA LEU A 534 -24.71 -4.95 -1.89
C LEU A 534 -24.47 -5.17 -3.39
N GLU A 535 -25.09 -6.20 -3.97
CA GLU A 535 -25.13 -6.39 -5.41
C GLU A 535 -25.81 -5.20 -6.07
N ASN A 536 -25.26 -4.74 -7.19
CA ASN A 536 -25.82 -3.65 -7.99
C ASN A 536 -25.88 -2.27 -7.30
N CYS A 537 -25.28 -2.12 -6.11
CA CYS A 537 -25.18 -0.83 -5.39
C CYS A 537 -24.14 0.14 -5.98
N VAL A 538 -23.38 -0.27 -6.99
CA VAL A 538 -22.34 0.54 -7.61
C VAL A 538 -22.73 0.89 -9.04
N LEU A 539 -22.79 2.18 -9.32
CA LEU A 539 -22.98 2.76 -10.64
C LEU A 539 -21.63 3.27 -11.16
N LEU A 540 -21.16 2.72 -12.27
CA LEU A 540 -19.96 3.16 -12.96
C LEU A 540 -20.34 3.89 -14.25
N ARG A 541 -19.70 5.03 -14.52
CA ARG A 541 -19.89 5.78 -15.77
C ARG A 541 -18.59 6.45 -16.21
N ASN A 542 -18.45 6.65 -17.52
CA ASN A 542 -17.32 7.39 -18.10
C ASN A 542 -17.83 8.75 -18.56
N ILE A 543 -17.10 9.81 -18.22
CA ILE A 543 -17.44 11.19 -18.57
C ILE A 543 -16.19 11.91 -19.07
N GLU A 544 -16.38 13.04 -19.75
CA GLU A 544 -15.33 14.00 -20.02
C GLU A 544 -15.61 15.26 -19.20
N ALA A 545 -14.66 15.67 -18.37
CA ALA A 545 -14.82 16.91 -17.61
C ALA A 545 -13.51 17.70 -17.54
N SER A 546 -13.63 19.02 -17.43
CA SER A 546 -12.50 19.94 -17.29
C SER A 546 -11.75 19.68 -15.98
N MET A 547 -10.43 19.58 -16.07
CA MET A 547 -9.59 19.53 -14.86
C MET A 547 -9.47 20.93 -14.23
N PRO A 548 -9.71 21.09 -12.91
CA PRO A 548 -9.48 22.35 -12.22
C PRO A 548 -7.98 22.58 -12.03
N THR A 549 -7.30 23.15 -13.03
CA THR A 549 -5.83 23.32 -13.03
C THR A 549 -5.37 24.68 -12.50
N THR A 550 -6.26 25.68 -12.44
CA THR A 550 -5.95 27.04 -11.97
C THR A 550 -7.12 27.64 -11.19
N GLY A 551 -6.86 28.63 -10.33
CA GLY A 551 -7.92 29.33 -9.58
C GLY A 551 -9.01 29.96 -10.47
N VAL A 552 -8.66 30.32 -11.71
CA VAL A 552 -9.63 30.80 -12.73
C VAL A 552 -10.46 29.63 -13.26
N SER A 553 -9.83 28.50 -13.60
CA SER A 553 -10.53 27.28 -14.06
C SER A 553 -11.51 26.71 -13.02
N VAL A 554 -11.23 26.87 -11.72
CA VAL A 554 -12.15 26.52 -10.63
C VAL A 554 -13.39 27.44 -10.60
N LEU A 555 -13.23 28.71 -10.98
CA LEU A 555 -14.30 29.72 -10.98
C LEU A 555 -15.13 29.71 -12.28
N THR A 556 -14.51 29.38 -13.42
CA THR A 556 -15.13 29.43 -14.75
C THR A 556 -15.48 28.05 -15.31
N GLY A 557 -14.93 26.95 -14.77
CA GLY A 557 -15.07 25.61 -15.34
C GLY A 557 -14.33 25.42 -16.66
N THR A 558 -13.48 26.37 -17.07
CA THR A 558 -12.79 26.34 -18.35
C THR A 558 -11.40 25.73 -18.19
N GLY A 559 -11.19 24.52 -18.70
CA GLY A 559 -9.92 23.80 -18.69
C GLY A 559 -9.95 22.65 -19.70
N PRO A 560 -8.79 22.04 -20.03
CA PRO A 560 -8.77 20.89 -20.92
C PRO A 560 -9.64 19.76 -20.33
N CYS A 561 -10.59 19.27 -21.12
CA CYS A 561 -11.42 18.12 -20.75
C CYS A 561 -10.56 16.87 -20.75
N VAL A 562 -10.62 16.12 -19.66
CA VAL A 562 -9.92 14.85 -19.51
C VAL A 562 -10.97 13.76 -19.35
N PRO A 563 -10.83 12.61 -20.02
CA PRO A 563 -11.68 11.47 -19.74
C PRO A 563 -11.55 11.10 -18.27
N MET A 564 -12.64 10.68 -17.64
CA MET A 564 -12.66 10.24 -16.25
C MET A 564 -13.73 9.18 -16.03
N SER A 565 -13.42 8.18 -15.20
CA SER A 565 -14.38 7.17 -14.77
C SER A 565 -14.90 7.54 -13.38
N VAL A 566 -16.21 7.69 -13.26
CA VAL A 566 -16.88 8.04 -11.99
C VAL A 566 -17.62 6.83 -11.46
N LEU A 567 -17.30 6.49 -10.21
CA LEU A 567 -17.93 5.43 -9.45
C LEU A 567 -18.81 6.06 -8.38
N THR A 568 -20.10 5.80 -8.43
CA THR A 568 -21.06 6.18 -7.38
C THR A 568 -21.52 4.92 -6.66
N ALA A 569 -21.38 4.87 -5.33
CA ALA A 569 -21.90 3.77 -4.53
C ALA A 569 -23.04 4.25 -3.63
N TYR A 570 -24.17 3.54 -3.69
CA TYR A 570 -25.35 3.75 -2.86
C TYR A 570 -25.35 2.73 -1.73
N LEU A 571 -25.14 3.20 -0.50
CA LEU A 571 -24.97 2.37 0.69
C LEU A 571 -26.34 2.15 1.33
N PRO A 572 -26.87 0.93 1.41
CA PRO A 572 -28.27 0.71 1.79
C PRO A 572 -28.56 1.01 3.25
N GLU A 573 -27.58 0.82 4.13
CA GLU A 573 -27.72 0.95 5.59
C GLU A 573 -26.54 1.76 6.18
N PRO A 574 -26.63 2.27 7.41
CA PRO A 574 -25.47 2.82 8.11
C PRO A 574 -24.49 1.70 8.51
N GLY A 575 -23.19 2.00 8.49
CA GLY A 575 -22.14 1.08 8.88
C GLY A 575 -20.86 1.20 8.06
N GLU A 576 -19.98 0.23 8.23
CA GLU A 576 -18.70 0.18 7.53
C GLU A 576 -18.77 -0.68 6.28
N TYR A 577 -18.20 -0.15 5.20
CA TYR A 577 -18.13 -0.80 3.90
C TYR A 577 -16.71 -0.77 3.37
N ALA A 578 -16.28 -1.85 2.74
CA ALA A 578 -15.10 -1.84 1.88
C ALA A 578 -15.52 -1.76 0.42
N LEU A 579 -14.96 -0.81 -0.31
CA LEU A 579 -15.12 -0.69 -1.75
C LEU A 579 -13.82 -1.15 -2.43
N GLU A 580 -13.88 -2.27 -3.13
CA GLU A 580 -12.78 -2.81 -3.93
C GLU A 580 -13.01 -2.43 -5.39
N VAL A 581 -12.07 -1.67 -5.97
CA VAL A 581 -12.08 -1.27 -7.37
C VAL A 581 -11.07 -2.11 -8.13
N TYR A 582 -11.53 -2.77 -9.18
CA TYR A 582 -10.72 -3.60 -10.05
C TYR A 582 -10.56 -2.94 -11.41
N ALA A 583 -9.40 -3.12 -12.03
CA ALA A 583 -9.07 -2.56 -13.32
C ALA A 583 -8.57 -3.63 -14.30
N ALA A 584 -8.85 -3.41 -15.58
CA ALA A 584 -8.30 -4.16 -16.71
C ALA A 584 -7.70 -3.18 -17.73
N PRO A 585 -6.67 -3.59 -18.50
CA PRO A 585 -6.01 -2.73 -19.49
C PRO A 585 -6.99 -2.05 -20.47
N PRO A 586 -6.68 -0.83 -20.94
CA PRO A 586 -7.53 -0.14 -21.91
C PRO A 586 -7.56 -0.90 -23.25
N GLY A 587 -8.76 -1.06 -23.84
CA GLY A 587 -8.93 -1.66 -25.17
C GLY A 587 -8.81 -3.19 -25.23
N SER A 588 -8.79 -3.88 -24.10
CA SER A 588 -8.75 -5.35 -24.06
C SER A 588 -10.13 -5.98 -24.26
N ASP A 589 -10.22 -7.05 -25.06
CA ASP A 589 -11.44 -7.84 -25.28
C ASP A 589 -11.98 -8.47 -23.99
N GLU A 590 -13.24 -8.92 -24.01
CA GLU A 590 -13.97 -9.44 -22.84
C GLU A 590 -13.48 -10.72 -22.13
N PRO A 591 -12.43 -11.47 -22.54
CA PRO A 591 -11.85 -12.47 -21.63
C PRO A 591 -10.77 -11.90 -20.68
N THR A 592 -10.49 -10.60 -20.71
CA THR A 592 -9.38 -10.03 -19.92
C THR A 592 -9.69 -9.97 -18.43
N ALA A 593 -8.81 -10.55 -17.61
CA ALA A 593 -8.97 -10.60 -16.17
C ALA A 593 -8.85 -9.21 -15.53
N TYR A 594 -9.75 -8.93 -14.59
CA TYR A 594 -9.72 -7.73 -13.75
C TYR A 594 -8.83 -7.97 -12.53
N HIS A 595 -7.98 -7.00 -12.20
CA HIS A 595 -7.08 -7.04 -11.04
C HIS A 595 -7.44 -5.95 -10.05
N LEU A 596 -7.29 -6.22 -8.74
CA LEU A 596 -7.58 -5.24 -7.69
C LEU A 596 -6.63 -4.03 -7.83
N ALA A 597 -7.20 -2.86 -8.13
CA ALA A 597 -6.47 -1.62 -8.35
C ALA A 597 -6.55 -0.69 -7.13
N TRP A 598 -7.69 -0.63 -6.46
CA TRP A 598 -7.88 0.24 -5.31
C TRP A 598 -8.77 -0.39 -4.25
N GLN A 599 -8.55 -0.01 -2.99
CA GLN A 599 -9.41 -0.41 -1.88
C GLN A 599 -9.69 0.77 -0.95
N PHE A 600 -10.96 1.03 -0.66
CA PHE A 600 -11.41 2.09 0.26
C PHE A 600 -12.15 1.50 1.45
N LEU A 601 -12.06 2.15 2.60
CA LEU A 601 -12.91 1.94 3.76
C LEU A 601 -13.88 3.11 3.88
N ILE A 602 -15.17 2.83 3.92
CA ILE A 602 -16.23 3.82 3.94
C ILE A 602 -17.00 3.68 5.25
N ASP A 603 -17.09 4.76 6.01
CA ASP A 603 -17.90 4.87 7.22
C ASP A 603 -19.18 5.65 6.89
N ALA A 604 -20.32 4.94 6.82
CA ALA A 604 -21.62 5.50 6.48
C ALA A 604 -22.45 5.81 7.73
N LYS A 605 -22.78 7.09 7.93
CA LYS A 605 -23.64 7.51 9.05
C LYS A 605 -25.12 7.25 8.82
N SER A 606 -25.54 7.19 7.56
CA SER A 606 -26.92 6.92 7.14
C SER A 606 -26.92 6.01 5.91
N GLY A 607 -28.02 5.31 5.68
CA GLY A 607 -28.26 4.57 4.45
C GLY A 607 -29.03 5.38 3.41
N THR A 608 -28.89 4.99 2.15
CA THR A 608 -29.73 5.37 1.01
C THR A 608 -30.34 4.08 0.43
N PRO A 609 -31.39 3.52 1.07
CA PRO A 609 -32.00 2.28 0.61
C PRO A 609 -32.72 2.53 -0.73
N LEU A 610 -32.32 1.77 -1.76
CA LEU A 610 -32.96 1.76 -3.07
C LEU A 610 -33.67 0.42 -3.28
N SER A 611 -34.72 0.41 -4.10
CA SER A 611 -35.44 -0.83 -4.43
C SER A 611 -34.58 -1.76 -5.28
N THR A 612 -34.74 -3.09 -5.11
CA THR A 612 -33.99 -4.09 -5.89
C THR A 612 -34.18 -3.93 -7.41
N PRO A 613 -35.39 -3.66 -7.94
CA PRO A 613 -35.58 -3.40 -9.37
C PRO A 613 -34.79 -2.18 -9.86
N LEU A 614 -34.79 -1.09 -9.08
CA LEU A 614 -34.03 0.11 -9.41
C LEU A 614 -32.52 -0.17 -9.40
N LEU A 615 -31.99 -0.85 -8.38
CA LEU A 615 -30.57 -1.22 -8.32
C LEU A 615 -30.15 -2.07 -9.53
N SER A 616 -30.96 -3.07 -9.91
CA SER A 616 -30.70 -3.89 -11.09
C SER A 616 -30.64 -3.05 -12.38
N ARG A 617 -31.55 -2.08 -12.54
CA ARG A 617 -31.51 -1.13 -13.67
C ARG A 617 -30.28 -0.23 -13.61
N LEU A 618 -29.90 0.26 -12.43
CA LEU A 618 -28.72 1.12 -12.25
C LEU A 618 -27.39 0.39 -12.48
N ALA A 619 -27.33 -0.92 -12.25
CA ALA A 619 -26.11 -1.70 -12.49
C ALA A 619 -25.91 -2.10 -13.95
N THR A 620 -27.00 -2.17 -14.73
CA THR A 620 -26.99 -2.59 -16.15
C THR A 620 -27.11 -1.43 -17.13
N ILE A 621 -27.33 -0.21 -16.64
CA ILE A 621 -27.49 0.97 -17.48
C ILE A 621 -26.15 1.42 -18.08
N ASN A 622 -26.15 1.62 -19.40
CA ASN A 622 -25.08 2.31 -20.11
C ASN A 622 -25.38 3.80 -20.18
N LEU A 623 -24.72 4.58 -19.33
CA LEU A 623 -24.87 6.04 -19.29
C LEU A 623 -23.97 6.75 -20.30
N GLY A 624 -24.48 7.83 -20.88
CA GLY A 624 -23.76 8.63 -21.86
C GLY A 624 -23.98 8.14 -23.30
N PRO A 625 -23.00 8.38 -24.20
CA PRO A 625 -23.03 7.92 -25.59
C PRO A 625 -23.16 6.41 -25.66
N GLN A 626 -24.06 5.89 -26.50
CA GLN A 626 -24.28 4.43 -26.62
C GLN A 626 -23.27 3.76 -27.56
N ASP A 627 -22.84 4.47 -28.58
CA ASP A 627 -21.90 4.00 -29.60
C ASP A 627 -21.19 5.19 -30.26
N GLU A 628 -20.38 4.92 -31.29
CA GLU A 628 -19.68 5.96 -32.06
C GLU A 628 -20.65 6.88 -32.84
N SER A 629 -21.94 6.55 -32.94
CA SER A 629 -22.91 7.38 -33.66
C SER A 629 -23.07 8.75 -33.03
N TRP A 630 -22.97 8.88 -31.70
CA TRP A 630 -23.01 10.18 -31.03
C TRP A 630 -21.93 11.14 -31.53
N GLN A 631 -20.70 10.63 -31.67
CA GLN A 631 -19.55 11.40 -32.16
C GLN A 631 -19.64 11.63 -33.67
N ASN A 632 -20.04 10.61 -34.44
CA ASN A 632 -20.20 10.70 -35.90
C ASN A 632 -21.30 11.68 -36.33
N LEU A 633 -22.37 11.78 -35.54
CA LEU A 633 -23.46 12.75 -35.73
C LEU A 633 -23.10 14.15 -35.21
N GLY A 634 -21.94 14.31 -34.56
CA GLY A 634 -21.39 15.57 -34.07
C GLY A 634 -22.15 16.21 -32.91
N PHE A 635 -22.95 15.43 -32.17
CA PHE A 635 -23.65 15.94 -30.99
C PHE A 635 -22.66 16.33 -29.88
N ARG A 636 -22.96 17.44 -29.17
CA ARG A 636 -22.21 17.86 -27.99
C ARG A 636 -23.14 18.20 -26.84
N THR A 637 -22.75 17.80 -25.63
CA THR A 637 -23.43 18.21 -24.40
C THR A 637 -22.91 19.59 -23.99
N LEU A 638 -23.77 20.62 -24.01
CA LEU A 638 -23.39 21.99 -23.61
C LEU A 638 -23.73 22.27 -22.14
N SER A 639 -24.75 21.59 -21.62
CA SER A 639 -25.02 21.53 -20.18
C SER A 639 -24.90 20.09 -19.70
N HIS A 640 -24.49 19.89 -18.44
CA HIS A 640 -24.46 18.58 -17.78
C HIS A 640 -23.71 17.51 -18.61
N PRO A 641 -22.37 17.62 -18.73
CA PRO A 641 -21.55 16.64 -19.43
C PRO A 641 -21.50 15.27 -18.72
N ASP A 642 -21.74 15.25 -17.41
CA ASP A 642 -22.01 14.02 -16.67
C ASP A 642 -23.44 13.54 -16.97
N PRO A 643 -23.63 12.32 -17.52
CA PRO A 643 -24.95 11.78 -17.82
C PRO A 643 -25.78 11.49 -16.55
N LEU A 644 -25.16 11.44 -15.36
CA LEU A 644 -25.89 11.45 -14.08
C LEU A 644 -26.18 12.90 -13.66
N VAL A 645 -27.44 13.31 -13.81
CA VAL A 645 -27.91 14.65 -13.45
C VAL A 645 -28.65 14.61 -12.12
N ARG A 646 -28.08 15.23 -11.08
CA ARG A 646 -28.79 15.44 -9.81
C ARG A 646 -29.59 16.73 -9.86
N VAL A 647 -30.91 16.63 -9.76
CA VAL A 647 -31.79 17.80 -9.76
C VAL A 647 -31.53 18.63 -8.50
N ARG A 648 -31.29 19.92 -8.67
CA ARG A 648 -30.93 20.81 -7.55
C ARG A 648 -32.14 21.02 -6.62
N THR A 649 -31.90 20.96 -5.31
CA THR A 649 -32.81 21.46 -4.27
C THR A 649 -32.35 22.86 -3.86
N ALA A 650 -33.07 23.91 -4.25
CA ALA A 650 -32.60 25.28 -4.07
C ALA A 650 -32.96 25.84 -2.68
N CYS A 651 -31.94 26.19 -1.90
CA CYS A 651 -31.92 27.32 -0.95
C CYS A 651 -30.46 27.78 -0.69
N ARG A 652 -29.83 28.40 -1.69
CA ARG A 652 -28.77 29.40 -1.51
C ARG A 652 -28.96 30.47 -2.58
N ALA A 653 -28.83 31.74 -2.17
CA ALA A 653 -29.02 32.94 -2.99
C ALA A 653 -28.41 32.76 -4.39
N GLY A 654 -29.27 32.73 -5.41
CA GLY A 654 -28.92 32.24 -6.75
C GLY A 654 -30.09 31.59 -7.51
N SER A 655 -31.32 31.59 -6.96
CA SER A 655 -32.54 31.20 -7.68
C SER A 655 -32.99 32.24 -8.74
N GLU A 656 -32.10 33.12 -9.19
CA GLU A 656 -32.41 34.13 -10.22
C GLU A 656 -32.41 33.56 -11.64
N LEU A 657 -31.94 32.33 -11.86
CA LEU A 657 -31.98 31.69 -13.18
C LEU A 657 -33.38 31.13 -13.57
N LEU A 658 -34.38 31.21 -12.69
CA LEU A 658 -35.74 30.70 -12.95
C LEU A 658 -36.85 31.77 -12.85
N LEU A 659 -36.51 33.07 -12.81
CA LEU A 659 -37.49 34.15 -12.97
C LEU A 659 -37.01 35.16 -14.01
N LYS A 660 -37.80 35.34 -15.07
CA LYS A 660 -37.62 36.29 -16.18
C LYS A 660 -37.11 37.66 -15.68
N ALA A 661 -35.88 38.04 -16.04
CA ALA A 661 -35.45 39.44 -15.97
C ALA A 661 -36.16 40.21 -17.09
N SER A 662 -37.11 41.08 -16.73
CA SER A 662 -37.95 41.79 -17.70
C SER A 662 -37.37 43.11 -18.20
N THR A 663 -36.20 43.55 -17.72
CA THR A 663 -35.59 44.83 -18.16
C THR A 663 -34.06 44.83 -18.17
N LYS A 664 -33.51 45.51 -19.19
CA LYS A 664 -32.07 45.66 -19.49
C LYS A 664 -31.27 46.32 -18.34
N SER A 665 -31.91 47.14 -17.53
CA SER A 665 -31.33 47.86 -16.38
C SER A 665 -30.99 46.94 -15.20
N GLN A 666 -31.74 45.86 -14.98
CA GLN A 666 -31.45 44.89 -13.91
C GLN A 666 -30.27 43.97 -14.25
N VAL A 667 -30.00 43.77 -15.54
CA VAL A 667 -28.83 43.01 -16.03
C VAL A 667 -27.53 43.81 -15.83
N LEU A 668 -27.57 45.13 -16.04
CA LEU A 668 -26.42 46.02 -15.87
C LEU A 668 -26.03 46.21 -14.39
N GLN A 669 -27.00 46.20 -13.47
CA GLN A 669 -26.73 46.31 -12.03
C GLN A 669 -26.05 45.05 -11.46
N ARG A 670 -26.34 43.86 -12.04
CA ARG A 670 -25.69 42.59 -11.68
C ARG A 670 -24.23 42.50 -12.14
N PHE A 671 -23.82 43.26 -13.15
CA PHE A 671 -22.47 43.21 -13.71
C PHE A 671 -21.45 44.13 -12.99
N MET A 672 -21.90 45.10 -12.18
CA MET A 672 -21.02 46.08 -11.53
C MET A 672 -20.85 45.91 -10.01
N GLY A 673 -21.41 44.84 -9.42
CA GLY A 673 -21.46 44.64 -7.97
C GLY A 673 -20.38 43.74 -7.39
N SER A 674 -19.09 44.01 -7.63
CA SER A 674 -18.01 43.43 -6.81
C SER A 674 -16.79 44.34 -6.74
N GLN A 675 -16.83 45.32 -5.85
CA GLN A 675 -15.62 45.82 -5.21
C GLN A 675 -15.69 45.62 -3.69
N ALA A 676 -14.56 45.16 -3.17
CA ALA A 676 -14.25 44.85 -1.79
C ALA A 676 -14.47 46.06 -0.84
N THR A 677 -14.63 45.81 0.47
CA THR A 677 -13.55 45.99 1.47
C THR A 677 -14.00 45.47 2.84
N GLN A 678 -13.03 44.92 3.56
CA GLN A 678 -13.05 44.33 4.89
C GLN A 678 -13.06 45.38 6.02
N LEU A 679 -13.59 44.97 7.19
CA LEU A 679 -13.29 45.41 8.58
C LEU A 679 -13.78 46.81 9.04
N GLN A 680 -14.64 46.86 10.05
CA GLN A 680 -14.27 46.99 11.48
C GLN A 680 -15.53 47.06 12.37
N SER A 681 -15.35 46.58 13.60
CA SER A 681 -16.19 46.70 14.79
C SER A 681 -16.62 48.14 15.09
N GLU A 682 -17.85 48.32 15.57
CA GLU A 682 -18.13 49.07 16.82
C GLU A 682 -19.61 48.93 17.23
N GLU A 683 -19.80 48.55 18.49
CA GLU A 683 -21.03 48.79 19.23
C GLU A 683 -21.24 50.31 19.35
N ASN A 684 -22.46 50.80 19.16
CA ASN A 684 -23.04 51.77 20.08
C ASN A 684 -24.54 52.00 19.84
N ASN A 685 -25.23 52.11 20.97
CA ASN A 685 -26.60 52.55 21.17
C ASN A 685 -26.91 53.88 20.45
N LEU A 686 -28.18 54.05 20.04
CA LEU A 686 -29.10 55.06 20.60
C LEU A 686 -30.38 55.16 19.75
N ASP A 687 -31.50 54.90 20.44
CA ASP A 687 -32.78 55.60 20.44
C ASP A 687 -33.27 56.37 19.20
N GLY A 688 -34.57 56.21 18.92
CA GLY A 688 -35.33 57.27 18.25
C GLY A 688 -36.54 56.85 17.44
N ASP A 689 -37.50 56.18 18.10
CA ASP A 689 -38.94 56.47 18.05
C ASP A 689 -39.57 57.07 16.76
N GLN A 690 -40.50 56.34 16.15
CA GLN A 690 -41.87 56.81 15.94
C GLN A 690 -42.81 55.71 15.41
N PHE A 691 -43.82 55.37 16.23
CA PHE A 691 -45.26 55.22 15.95
C PHE A 691 -45.71 54.96 14.49
N SER A 692 -46.73 54.16 14.17
CA SER A 692 -47.66 53.29 14.89
C SER A 692 -48.70 52.79 13.89
N SER A 693 -49.17 51.55 14.11
CA SER A 693 -50.57 51.11 13.97
C SER A 693 -51.23 50.87 12.60
N VAL A 694 -52.08 49.82 12.63
CA VAL A 694 -53.25 49.53 11.76
C VAL A 694 -52.88 48.77 10.46
N LYS A 695 -53.37 47.57 10.13
CA LYS A 695 -54.72 46.99 10.28
C LYS A 695 -54.68 45.47 10.06
N GLU A 696 -55.52 44.73 10.79
CA GLU A 696 -56.09 43.46 10.32
C GLU A 696 -56.92 43.68 9.04
N GLY A 697 -56.91 42.69 8.16
CA GLY A 697 -57.93 42.51 7.13
C GLY A 697 -57.44 42.70 5.68
N SER A 698 -57.12 41.59 5.03
CA SER A 698 -57.87 41.14 3.85
C SER A 698 -57.31 39.81 3.39
N GLU A 699 -58.14 38.77 3.50
CA GLU A 699 -58.09 37.62 2.60
C GLU A 699 -58.10 38.16 1.16
N SER A 700 -56.92 38.22 0.53
CA SER A 700 -56.84 38.24 -0.92
C SER A 700 -56.74 36.79 -1.35
N ASP A 701 -57.87 36.29 -1.82
CA ASP A 701 -58.02 35.21 -2.78
C ASP A 701 -56.95 35.36 -3.89
N GLN A 702 -55.74 34.84 -3.64
CA GLN A 702 -54.80 34.55 -4.69
C GLN A 702 -55.07 33.10 -5.09
N GLY A 703 -55.74 32.94 -6.23
CA GLY A 703 -55.79 31.66 -6.93
C GLY A 703 -54.38 31.05 -7.05
N PRO A 704 -54.29 29.74 -7.31
CA PRO A 704 -53.01 29.03 -7.31
C PRO A 704 -51.99 29.82 -8.14
N PRO A 705 -50.74 29.97 -7.65
CA PRO A 705 -49.72 30.75 -8.33
C PRO A 705 -49.67 30.29 -9.79
N THR A 706 -49.93 31.20 -10.72
CA THR A 706 -49.93 30.89 -12.15
C THR A 706 -48.49 30.61 -12.55
N VAL A 707 -48.11 29.33 -12.46
CA VAL A 707 -46.81 28.84 -12.90
C VAL A 707 -46.70 29.09 -14.40
N ASP A 708 -45.57 29.67 -14.84
CA ASP A 708 -45.31 29.93 -16.26
C ASP A 708 -45.54 28.65 -17.08
N ARG A 709 -46.18 28.76 -18.25
CA ARG A 709 -46.47 27.61 -19.12
C ARG A 709 -45.20 26.83 -19.47
N GLU A 710 -44.06 27.51 -19.49
CA GLU A 710 -42.75 26.95 -19.78
C GLU A 710 -41.89 26.69 -18.55
N ALA A 711 -42.42 26.85 -17.33
CA ALA A 711 -41.64 26.58 -16.13
C ALA A 711 -41.17 25.12 -16.10
N PHE A 712 -39.91 24.91 -15.70
CA PHE A 712 -39.24 23.61 -15.68
C PHE A 712 -38.36 23.46 -14.44
N ASP A 713 -38.11 22.22 -14.04
CA ASP A 713 -37.25 21.87 -12.90
C ASP A 713 -35.79 21.68 -13.35
N LEU A 714 -35.58 21.21 -14.57
CA LEU A 714 -34.27 20.95 -15.17
C LEU A 714 -34.27 21.35 -16.65
N GLN A 715 -33.17 21.94 -17.11
CA GLN A 715 -32.91 22.21 -18.53
C GLN A 715 -31.60 21.55 -18.95
N ILE A 716 -31.66 20.73 -20.00
CA ILE A 716 -30.51 20.15 -20.67
C ILE A 716 -30.36 20.81 -22.04
N VAL A 717 -29.15 21.26 -22.37
CA VAL A 717 -28.80 21.94 -23.61
C VAL A 717 -27.81 21.09 -24.41
N LEU A 718 -28.17 20.81 -25.66
CA LEU A 718 -27.37 20.07 -26.62
C LEU A 718 -27.02 20.96 -27.81
N GLY A 719 -25.79 20.84 -28.31
CA GLY A 719 -25.33 21.50 -29.53
C GLY A 719 -25.33 20.54 -30.71
N LEU A 720 -25.76 21.01 -31.87
CA LEU A 720 -25.75 20.27 -33.14
C LEU A 720 -24.86 20.97 -34.19
N PRO A 721 -24.21 20.20 -35.08
CA PRO A 721 -23.37 20.74 -36.15
C PRO A 721 -24.19 21.20 -37.37
N ASP A 722 -23.63 22.14 -38.14
CA ASP A 722 -24.28 22.85 -39.26
C ASP A 722 -24.71 21.97 -40.46
N GLN A 723 -24.08 20.82 -40.64
CA GLN A 723 -24.03 20.19 -41.97
C GLN A 723 -25.16 19.18 -42.25
N GLN A 724 -26.01 18.81 -41.29
CA GLN A 724 -27.08 17.83 -41.49
C GLN A 724 -28.37 18.16 -40.72
N LYS A 725 -29.52 18.12 -41.40
CA LYS A 725 -30.84 18.15 -40.73
C LYS A 725 -31.03 16.84 -39.97
N MET A 726 -30.99 16.90 -38.65
CA MET A 726 -31.18 15.75 -37.77
C MET A 726 -32.63 15.64 -37.26
N CYS A 727 -33.14 14.42 -37.18
CA CYS A 727 -34.33 14.11 -36.40
C CYS A 727 -33.87 13.65 -35.01
N LEU A 728 -34.21 14.41 -33.95
CA LEU A 728 -33.93 14.07 -32.56
C LEU A 728 -35.25 13.81 -31.83
N ILE A 729 -35.41 12.62 -31.28
CA ILE A 729 -36.54 12.21 -30.44
C ILE A 729 -36.04 11.96 -29.02
N SER A 730 -36.73 12.53 -28.05
CA SER A 730 -36.38 12.40 -26.64
C SER A 730 -37.52 11.72 -25.88
N GLN A 731 -37.20 10.74 -25.03
CA GLN A 731 -38.16 10.00 -24.22
C GLN A 731 -37.74 10.05 -22.75
N LEU A 732 -38.69 10.35 -21.85
CA LEU A 732 -38.46 10.40 -20.40
C LEU A 732 -39.21 9.25 -19.72
N VAL A 733 -38.51 8.45 -18.94
CA VAL A 733 -39.04 7.23 -18.31
C VAL A 733 -38.72 7.22 -16.83
N ASP A 734 -39.72 6.99 -15.98
CA ASP A 734 -39.52 6.77 -14.54
C ASP A 734 -39.12 5.32 -14.30
N ILE A 735 -38.00 5.12 -13.59
CA ILE A 735 -37.43 3.80 -13.32
C ILE A 735 -37.43 3.42 -11.84
N SER A 736 -38.13 4.21 -11.02
CA SER A 736 -38.12 4.06 -9.55
C SER A 736 -39.02 2.93 -9.06
N GLY A 737 -40.09 2.64 -9.80
CA GLY A 737 -41.11 1.64 -9.47
C GLY A 737 -40.74 0.21 -9.89
N GLU A 738 -41.68 -0.72 -9.74
CA GLU A 738 -41.53 -2.10 -10.22
C GLU A 738 -41.50 -2.17 -11.75
N GLU A 739 -42.30 -1.35 -12.41
CA GLU A 739 -42.35 -1.20 -13.87
C GLU A 739 -41.72 0.13 -14.30
N GLU A 740 -41.32 0.22 -15.57
CA GLU A 740 -40.86 1.49 -16.16
C GLU A 740 -42.07 2.25 -16.71
N ASP A 741 -42.26 3.50 -16.26
CA ASP A 741 -43.40 4.33 -16.67
C ASP A 741 -42.96 5.42 -17.65
N ASP A 742 -43.54 5.46 -18.85
CA ASP A 742 -43.29 6.54 -19.81
C ASP A 742 -43.97 7.84 -19.33
N VAL A 743 -43.13 8.81 -18.95
CA VAL A 743 -43.52 10.13 -18.46
C VAL A 743 -43.07 11.24 -19.42
N THR A 744 -42.95 10.94 -20.72
CA THR A 744 -42.51 11.89 -21.75
C THR A 744 -43.42 13.13 -21.86
N GLY A 745 -44.64 13.11 -21.32
CA GLY A 745 -45.49 14.29 -21.18
C GLY A 745 -44.87 15.41 -20.32
N TYR A 746 -43.92 15.06 -19.44
CA TYR A 746 -43.18 16.00 -18.59
C TYR A 746 -41.88 16.52 -19.24
N LEU A 747 -41.64 16.21 -20.51
CA LEU A 747 -40.49 16.65 -21.28
C LEU A 747 -40.92 17.52 -22.46
N LEU A 748 -40.36 18.72 -22.58
CA LEU A 748 -40.57 19.62 -23.72
C LEU A 748 -39.23 19.87 -24.45
N GLN A 749 -39.19 19.54 -25.74
CA GLN A 749 -38.03 19.75 -26.61
C GLN A 749 -38.25 21.00 -27.47
N LYS A 750 -37.31 21.95 -27.43
CA LYS A 750 -37.30 23.17 -28.22
C LYS A 750 -35.98 23.29 -28.98
N ALA A 751 -36.06 23.63 -30.26
CA ALA A 751 -34.87 23.89 -31.08
C ALA A 751 -34.81 25.36 -31.44
N ASN A 752 -33.69 26.01 -31.12
CA ASN A 752 -33.42 27.40 -31.45
C ASN A 752 -32.26 27.47 -32.45
N THR A 753 -32.43 28.25 -33.51
CA THR A 753 -31.33 28.61 -34.42
C THR A 753 -30.59 29.79 -33.82
N LEU A 754 -29.27 29.74 -33.72
CA LEU A 754 -28.48 30.88 -33.24
C LEU A 754 -28.53 32.00 -34.31
N GLU A 755 -29.15 33.13 -33.99
CA GLU A 755 -28.98 34.36 -34.76
C GLU A 755 -27.60 34.97 -34.45
N SER A 756 -26.92 35.47 -35.48
CA SER A 756 -25.46 35.70 -35.53
C SER A 756 -24.88 36.78 -34.59
N GLU A 757 -25.61 37.29 -33.60
CA GLU A 757 -25.20 38.44 -32.77
C GLU A 757 -24.95 38.14 -31.27
N GLU A 758 -25.22 36.94 -30.74
CA GLU A 758 -24.95 36.61 -29.33
C GLU A 758 -23.67 35.79 -29.14
N LEU A 759 -22.51 36.38 -29.45
CA LEU A 759 -21.19 35.81 -29.14
C LEU A 759 -20.51 36.65 -28.05
N GLN A 760 -20.55 36.17 -26.80
CA GLN A 760 -19.64 36.65 -25.74
C GLN A 760 -18.29 35.92 -25.85
N PRO A 761 -17.15 36.64 -25.88
CA PRO A 761 -15.83 36.04 -26.08
C PRO A 761 -15.32 35.43 -24.77
N GLY A 762 -15.34 34.10 -24.66
CA GLY A 762 -14.87 33.45 -23.44
C GLY A 762 -14.72 31.95 -23.49
N ASP A 763 -14.24 31.37 -24.60
CA ASP A 763 -13.76 29.98 -24.58
C ASP A 763 -12.70 29.75 -25.66
N ARG A 764 -11.43 29.88 -25.27
CA ARG A 764 -10.27 29.54 -26.11
C ARG A 764 -9.24 28.77 -25.28
N SER A 765 -9.42 27.46 -25.11
CA SER A 765 -8.27 26.53 -24.91
C SER A 765 -8.62 25.03 -25.03
N SER A 766 -9.34 24.60 -26.07
CA SER A 766 -9.28 23.18 -26.48
C SER A 766 -8.91 23.10 -27.95
N THR A 767 -8.03 22.16 -28.30
CA THR A 767 -7.48 21.94 -29.66
C THR A 767 -8.53 21.45 -30.67
N LEU A 768 -9.82 21.46 -30.30
CA LEU A 768 -10.99 21.17 -31.14
C LEU A 768 -11.85 22.44 -31.40
N SER A 769 -11.32 23.63 -31.14
CA SER A 769 -12.02 24.92 -31.30
C SER A 769 -12.14 25.39 -32.76
N ARG A 770 -12.86 24.64 -33.61
CA ARG A 770 -13.18 25.12 -34.96
C ARG A 770 -14.65 25.09 -35.39
N ASP A 771 -15.55 24.40 -34.69
CA ASP A 771 -16.97 24.39 -35.06
C ASP A 771 -17.82 24.89 -33.89
N ILE A 772 -18.33 26.13 -34.02
CA ILE A 772 -19.38 26.67 -33.15
C ILE A 772 -20.67 25.92 -33.52
N PRO A 773 -21.43 25.33 -32.57
CA PRO A 773 -22.70 24.69 -32.90
C PRO A 773 -23.67 25.76 -33.41
N SER A 774 -24.33 25.51 -34.53
CA SER A 774 -25.24 26.48 -35.16
C SER A 774 -26.69 26.32 -34.70
N GLN A 775 -27.02 25.17 -34.13
CA GLN A 775 -28.33 24.88 -33.57
C GLN A 775 -28.22 24.38 -32.12
N LEU A 776 -29.07 24.95 -31.26
CA LEU A 776 -29.21 24.55 -29.86
C LEU A 776 -30.54 23.84 -29.64
N VAL A 777 -30.50 22.70 -28.97
CA VAL A 777 -31.70 22.01 -28.50
C VAL A 777 -31.78 22.12 -26.99
N HIS A 778 -32.89 22.69 -26.52
CA HIS A 778 -33.23 22.79 -25.12
C HIS A 778 -34.27 21.71 -24.78
N LEU A 779 -33.91 20.83 -23.84
CA LEU A 779 -34.77 19.83 -23.24
C LEU A 779 -35.20 20.33 -21.87
N LEU A 780 -36.45 20.80 -21.77
CA LEU A 780 -37.06 21.30 -20.53
C LEU A 780 -37.81 20.15 -19.85
N ILE A 781 -37.47 19.88 -18.60
CA ILE A 781 -37.97 18.73 -17.85
C ILE A 781 -38.68 19.22 -16.60
N ARG A 782 -39.92 18.77 -16.42
CA ARG A 782 -40.67 18.85 -15.16
C ARG A 782 -40.50 17.53 -14.42
N ILE A 783 -40.19 17.56 -13.13
CA ILE A 783 -40.01 16.36 -12.33
C ILE A 783 -41.37 15.93 -11.77
N PRO A 784 -41.90 14.76 -12.17
CA PRO A 784 -43.21 14.29 -11.72
C PRO A 784 -43.29 14.07 -10.21
N LYS A 785 -42.25 13.44 -9.63
CA LYS A 785 -42.17 13.13 -8.19
C LYS A 785 -40.73 13.20 -7.68
N GLY A 786 -40.57 13.58 -6.41
CA GLY A 786 -39.27 13.56 -5.73
C GLY A 786 -38.93 12.18 -5.15
N GLY A 787 -37.65 11.95 -4.89
CA GLY A 787 -37.13 10.66 -4.43
C GLY A 787 -37.16 9.60 -5.52
N SER A 788 -36.91 9.98 -6.76
CA SER A 788 -37.13 9.14 -7.92
C SER A 788 -36.03 9.31 -8.96
N PHE A 789 -35.80 8.26 -9.74
CA PHE A 789 -34.84 8.21 -10.81
C PHE A 789 -35.56 8.15 -12.15
N TYR A 790 -35.11 8.96 -13.10
CA TYR A 790 -35.65 9.00 -14.45
C TYR A 790 -34.56 8.75 -15.48
N LYS A 791 -34.86 7.96 -16.51
CA LYS A 791 -34.01 7.85 -17.70
C LYS A 791 -34.51 8.82 -18.76
N LEU A 792 -33.59 9.56 -19.35
CA LEU A 792 -33.85 10.36 -20.54
C LEU A 792 -33.07 9.74 -21.70
N TYR A 793 -33.81 9.11 -22.61
CA TYR A 793 -33.29 8.51 -23.82
C TYR A 793 -33.32 9.50 -24.98
N LEU A 794 -32.20 9.62 -25.68
CA LEU A 794 -32.07 10.45 -26.88
C LEU A 794 -31.85 9.55 -28.09
N TYR A 795 -32.75 9.64 -29.07
CA TYR A 795 -32.70 8.91 -30.33
C TYR A 795 -32.47 9.89 -31.47
N ALA A 796 -31.51 9.63 -32.35
CA ALA A 796 -31.19 10.55 -33.43
C ALA A 796 -30.90 9.86 -34.77
N VAL A 797 -31.34 10.45 -35.88
CA VAL A 797 -31.03 9.98 -37.25
C VAL A 797 -30.93 11.16 -38.23
N PRO A 798 -30.02 11.13 -39.23
CA PRO A 798 -30.02 12.11 -40.31
C PRO A 798 -31.28 12.03 -41.17
N MET A 799 -31.92 13.16 -41.46
CA MET A 799 -33.17 13.23 -42.25
C MET A 799 -33.03 12.76 -43.71
N GLU A 800 -31.80 12.66 -44.23
CA GLU A 800 -31.52 12.19 -45.59
C GLU A 800 -31.62 10.66 -45.75
N GLN A 801 -31.66 9.92 -44.64
CA GLN A 801 -31.88 8.47 -44.65
C GLN A 801 -33.38 8.17 -44.61
N ASN A 802 -33.89 7.37 -45.55
CA ASN A 802 -35.28 6.90 -45.53
C ASN A 802 -35.55 6.21 -44.19
N ILE A 803 -36.44 6.79 -43.38
CA ILE A 803 -36.83 6.29 -42.05
C ILE A 803 -37.77 5.09 -42.24
N SER A 804 -37.22 3.97 -42.70
CA SER A 804 -37.95 2.70 -42.87
C SER A 804 -37.77 1.76 -41.67
N GLY A 805 -37.00 2.16 -40.64
CA GLY A 805 -36.62 1.34 -39.48
C GLY A 805 -36.63 2.10 -38.14
N SER A 806 -36.20 1.46 -37.05
CA SER A 806 -36.13 2.08 -35.72
C SER A 806 -35.01 3.12 -35.65
N ILE A 807 -35.30 4.28 -35.07
CA ILE A 807 -34.30 5.35 -34.86
C ILE A 807 -33.32 4.87 -33.77
N PRO A 808 -32.00 4.96 -33.98
CA PRO A 808 -31.02 4.45 -33.02
C PRO A 808 -30.96 5.32 -31.76
N LEU A 809 -30.75 4.67 -30.62
CA LEU A 809 -30.49 5.33 -29.34
C LEU A 809 -29.05 5.82 -29.32
N VAL A 810 -28.85 7.13 -29.17
CA VAL A 810 -27.52 7.75 -29.25
C VAL A 810 -26.95 8.13 -27.90
N PHE A 811 -27.81 8.47 -26.92
CA PHE A 811 -27.36 8.90 -25.60
C PHE A 811 -28.41 8.62 -24.51
N THR A 812 -27.93 8.27 -23.32
CA THR A 812 -28.79 8.03 -22.15
C THR A 812 -28.35 8.87 -20.96
N TYR A 813 -29.26 9.70 -20.45
CA TYR A 813 -29.13 10.41 -19.19
C TYR A 813 -29.86 9.67 -18.06
N LEU A 814 -29.33 9.76 -16.85
CA LEU A 814 -29.99 9.36 -15.61
C LEU A 814 -30.17 10.57 -14.73
N ILE A 815 -31.42 10.87 -14.38
CA ILE A 815 -31.81 12.02 -13.58
C ILE A 815 -32.19 11.52 -12.19
N ASP A 816 -31.41 11.91 -11.20
CA ASP A 816 -31.67 11.68 -9.78
C ASP A 816 -32.41 12.89 -9.21
N ALA A 817 -33.70 12.71 -8.92
CA ALA A 817 -34.53 13.73 -8.29
C ALA A 817 -34.66 13.42 -6.79
N PRO A 818 -33.88 14.08 -5.90
CA PRO A 818 -33.93 13.79 -4.47
C PRO A 818 -35.28 14.17 -3.84
N LEU A 819 -35.61 13.53 -2.72
CA LEU A 819 -36.71 13.93 -1.84
C LEU A 819 -36.42 15.31 -1.24
N ARG A 820 -37.42 16.20 -1.26
CA ARG A 820 -37.39 17.50 -0.59
C ARG A 820 -38.03 17.32 0.79
N LEU A 821 -37.20 17.25 1.83
CA LEU A 821 -37.61 16.86 3.19
C LEU A 821 -37.96 18.06 4.08
N SER A 822 -37.55 19.28 3.71
CA SER A 822 -37.80 20.47 4.54
C SER A 822 -39.03 21.24 4.06
N ALA A 823 -39.83 21.76 5.00
CA ALA A 823 -40.98 22.62 4.69
C ALA A 823 -40.59 23.95 4.00
N VAL A 824 -39.30 24.28 3.96
CA VAL A 824 -38.74 25.48 3.32
C VAL A 824 -38.44 25.26 1.84
N GLU A 825 -38.28 24.00 1.40
CA GLU A 825 -38.03 23.68 0.00
C GLU A 825 -39.35 23.70 -0.79
N ALA A 826 -39.44 24.52 -1.83
CA ALA A 826 -40.58 24.49 -2.75
C ALA A 826 -40.74 23.08 -3.36
N PRO A 827 -41.97 22.60 -3.66
CA PRO A 827 -42.15 21.34 -4.39
C PRO A 827 -41.60 21.44 -5.83
N TYR A 828 -41.38 20.29 -6.49
CA TYR A 828 -41.07 20.28 -7.93
C TYR A 828 -42.24 20.85 -8.73
N ILE A 829 -41.94 21.57 -9.80
CA ILE A 829 -42.96 22.17 -10.67
C ILE A 829 -43.85 21.08 -11.26
N GLY A 830 -43.26 19.96 -11.72
CA GLY A 830 -44.02 18.83 -12.25
C GLY A 830 -45.04 18.23 -11.28
N ALA A 831 -44.72 18.17 -9.98
CA ALA A 831 -45.63 17.68 -8.96
C ALA A 831 -46.83 18.62 -8.72
N THR A 832 -46.68 19.92 -8.99
CA THR A 832 -47.74 20.94 -8.79
C THR A 832 -48.57 21.22 -10.04
N ALA A 833 -47.93 21.24 -11.22
CA ALA A 833 -48.52 21.72 -12.46
C ALA A 833 -48.75 20.61 -13.51
N GLY A 834 -48.29 19.38 -13.25
CA GLY A 834 -48.47 18.24 -14.16
C GLY A 834 -47.65 18.32 -15.45
N GLU A 835 -48.05 17.52 -16.44
CA GLU A 835 -47.46 17.46 -17.79
C GLU A 835 -47.47 18.83 -18.50
N PHE A 836 -46.61 19.00 -19.51
CA PHE A 836 -46.64 20.21 -20.33
C PHE A 836 -47.96 20.30 -21.12
N PRO A 837 -48.70 21.43 -21.08
CA PRO A 837 -49.96 21.59 -21.81
C PRO A 837 -49.85 21.24 -23.30
N GLU A 838 -48.74 21.60 -23.94
CA GLU A 838 -48.49 21.33 -25.37
C GLU A 838 -48.45 19.82 -25.68
N LYS A 839 -48.06 18.99 -24.72
CA LYS A 839 -48.05 17.53 -24.86
C LYS A 839 -49.44 16.93 -24.67
N ILE A 840 -50.21 17.49 -23.73
CA ILE A 840 -51.60 17.10 -23.49
C ILE A 840 -52.44 17.40 -24.76
N GLU A 841 -52.35 18.63 -25.28
CA GLU A 841 -53.07 19.07 -26.48
C GLU A 841 -52.72 18.19 -27.70
N LYS A 842 -51.44 17.87 -27.91
CA LYS A 842 -51.01 16.96 -28.99
C LYS A 842 -51.57 15.55 -28.83
N ARG A 843 -51.62 15.03 -27.60
CA ARG A 843 -52.16 13.69 -27.32
C ARG A 843 -53.67 13.64 -27.53
N GLU A 844 -54.39 14.69 -27.15
CA GLU A 844 -55.81 14.84 -27.41
C GLU A 844 -56.11 14.96 -28.91
N ALA A 845 -55.35 15.77 -29.64
CA ALA A 845 -55.46 15.89 -31.09
C ALA A 845 -55.19 14.55 -31.81
N ALA A 846 -54.17 13.79 -31.38
CA ALA A 846 -53.88 12.48 -31.93
C ALA A 846 -54.95 11.43 -31.61
N LYS A 847 -55.59 11.51 -30.43
CA LYS A 847 -56.74 10.66 -30.06
C LYS A 847 -57.99 11.03 -30.85
N ALA A 848 -58.19 12.30 -31.18
CA ALA A 848 -59.32 12.76 -32.00
C ALA A 848 -59.17 12.41 -33.50
N GLN A 849 -57.96 12.06 -33.95
CA GLN A 849 -57.67 11.61 -35.32
C GLN A 849 -57.69 10.07 -35.50
N LYS A 850 -57.83 9.31 -34.41
CA LYS A 850 -58.06 7.86 -34.41
C LYS A 850 -59.55 7.58 -34.22
#